data_AF-S7Q3K1-F1
#
_entry.id   AF-S7Q3K1-F1
#
_cell.length_a   1.000
_cell.length_b   1.000
_cell.length_c   1.000
_cell.angle_alpha   90.00
_cell.angle_beta   90.00
_cell.angle_gamma   90.00
#
_symmetry.space_group_name_H-M   'P 1'
#
loop_
_entity.id
_entity.type
_entity.pdbx_description
1 polymer ?
#
loop_
_entity_poly.entity_id
_entity_poly.type
_entity_poly.pdbx_seq_one_letter_code
_entity_poly.pdbx_strand_id
1 'polypeptide(L)'
;MSSEYYSYHTRLGSQQDDIWAPFVSKLDWEVARWAKLRGPGSTALTELLKIEGVYEALGLSFKTADELNKKIDSLPSRRPRFRREELLLGGEVFEVYYRDVIECIRALYGDPEFSQHLVFVPECHYTDENCTNRMYFDMHTGKWWWNTQKAVEANMPGATIIPVIISTDKTQVTLFGNKSAYPIYMTIGNLPKEIRRKPSRGGHVLLGYLPTTRLDHLTNKAARRRALANLFHSCVRRILQPLKTAGQEGLAMVSGDGVCQRCHPIFAAFVGDYPEQLLVAAVKTGECPKCPVPHDELGDYDEDAEYTLRDMEQVLDALATLSDGAATFVNSCKLAGIKPIQNPFWEEFPYVNIYQSITPDILHQLYQGVIKHVISWVTKACGAAEVDARCRRFPPNHGIRIFAKGISSLSRVTGREHAQMCQVLLGLVMDVQLPRRGASARLVRAVRALLDFLYLAQYPVHTNETLDVMREALRRFHNDKDIFVELEIREQFNIPKLHALLHYFMSIELFGTTDNYNTEYTERLHIDFAKDAYRATNHKDEYPQMTIWLECREKVSHHTQYVAWRLADSPLPAQAPKVPIRTNTTHIRMARHPTLKAVPLMRMRKDYGARFFVDAFARFVAQYNHPSFTPTQVEDAAGDVFLPFQTLPVFHMIKFTNEDLLRVGSAVETLDAVHVRPAKSDPRGRPVPARFDTVLVNLGSGKELGLTGYRVAQVRVVFTLPPRAIAALFPRRQPPKHLAYVEWFTPFSRSPEPNSRLNKVSRSVRNSDRLASVIPVLQIRRSVHLYPKWGPSVPRDWSSSTVLDDAVVFYVNPFVDRHSYITQF
;
A
#
# COMPACT_ATOMS: atom_id res chain seq x y z
N MET A 1 4.98 33.76 -20.38
CA MET A 1 5.70 32.48 -20.20
C MET A 1 4.75 31.38 -20.60
N SER A 2 5.10 30.53 -21.58
CA SER A 2 4.19 29.51 -22.12
C SER A 2 4.32 28.21 -21.32
N SER A 3 3.19 27.66 -20.86
CA SER A 3 3.14 26.34 -20.21
C SER A 3 3.53 25.23 -21.19
N GLU A 4 3.85 24.03 -20.67
CA GLU A 4 4.21 22.86 -21.49
C GLU A 4 3.15 22.53 -22.55
N TYR A 5 1.86 22.69 -22.26
CA TYR A 5 0.78 22.46 -23.24
C TYR A 5 0.78 23.48 -24.38
N TYR A 6 1.18 24.74 -24.13
CA TYR A 6 1.37 25.70 -25.21
C TYR A 6 2.57 25.31 -26.09
N SER A 7 3.68 24.86 -25.49
CA SER A 7 4.81 24.31 -26.25
C SER A 7 4.41 23.07 -27.04
N TYR A 8 3.58 22.19 -26.47
CA TYR A 8 3.00 21.04 -27.15
C TYR A 8 2.15 21.46 -28.35
N HIS A 9 1.26 22.44 -28.19
CA HIS A 9 0.44 22.98 -29.29
C HIS A 9 1.32 23.57 -30.40
N THR A 10 2.35 24.36 -30.06
CA THR A 10 3.30 24.90 -31.05
C THR A 10 4.02 23.80 -31.81
N ARG A 11 4.46 22.73 -31.13
CA ARG A 11 5.12 21.57 -31.78
C ARG A 11 4.18 20.71 -32.61
N LEU A 12 2.90 20.65 -32.23
CA LEU A 12 1.86 19.95 -32.98
C LEU A 12 1.58 20.67 -34.31
N GLY A 13 1.79 21.99 -34.37
CA GLY A 13 1.58 22.80 -35.57
C GLY A 13 0.11 22.92 -36.00
N SER A 14 -0.83 22.66 -35.09
CA SER A 14 -2.26 22.70 -35.39
C SER A 14 -2.83 24.12 -35.34
N GLN A 15 -3.89 24.38 -36.11
CA GLN A 15 -4.63 25.63 -36.01
C GLN A 15 -5.32 25.75 -34.63
N GLN A 16 -5.60 26.97 -34.21
CA GLN A 16 -6.13 27.23 -32.87
C GLN A 16 -7.52 26.64 -32.64
N ASP A 17 -8.30 26.33 -33.68
CA ASP A 17 -9.63 25.70 -33.55
C ASP A 17 -9.60 24.16 -33.65
N ASP A 18 -8.48 23.57 -34.07
CA ASP A 18 -8.35 22.12 -34.22
C ASP A 18 -7.90 21.47 -32.90
N ILE A 19 -8.90 21.15 -32.07
CA ILE A 19 -8.71 20.52 -30.76
C ILE A 19 -8.19 19.08 -30.90
N TRP A 20 -8.54 18.38 -31.97
CA TRP A 20 -8.31 16.93 -32.11
C TRP A 20 -7.09 16.58 -32.97
N ALA A 21 -6.43 17.57 -33.60
CA ALA A 21 -5.22 17.40 -34.40
C ALA A 21 -4.23 16.39 -33.78
N PRO A 22 -3.69 15.43 -34.56
CA PRO A 22 -3.80 15.24 -36.00
C PRO A 22 -5.02 14.38 -36.41
N PHE A 23 -5.97 14.16 -35.50
CA PHE A 23 -7.21 13.45 -35.75
C PHE A 23 -8.29 14.44 -36.20
N VAL A 24 -9.13 14.02 -37.15
CA VAL A 24 -10.05 14.93 -37.84
C VAL A 24 -11.34 15.19 -37.05
N SER A 25 -11.60 14.40 -36.01
CA SER A 25 -12.79 14.53 -35.18
C SER A 25 -12.61 13.89 -33.80
N LYS A 26 -13.56 14.18 -32.89
CA LYS A 26 -13.68 13.49 -31.61
C LYS A 26 -13.78 11.96 -31.77
N LEU A 27 -14.58 11.49 -32.73
CA LEU A 27 -14.79 10.07 -32.97
C LEU A 27 -13.49 9.41 -33.47
N ASP A 28 -12.78 10.06 -34.39
CA ASP A 28 -11.48 9.62 -34.91
C ASP A 28 -10.45 9.44 -33.78
N TRP A 29 -10.37 10.43 -32.87
CA TRP A 29 -9.52 10.35 -31.68
C TRP A 29 -9.96 9.26 -30.69
N GLU A 30 -11.25 9.15 -30.39
CA GLU A 30 -11.75 8.16 -29.43
C GLU A 30 -11.50 6.72 -29.91
N VAL A 31 -11.65 6.46 -31.21
CA VAL A 31 -11.32 5.17 -31.82
C VAL A 31 -9.80 4.91 -31.80
N ALA A 32 -8.98 5.89 -32.16
CA ALA A 32 -7.52 5.79 -32.08
C ALA A 32 -7.03 5.48 -30.65
N ARG A 33 -7.56 6.21 -29.67
CA ARG A 33 -7.26 6.03 -28.25
C ARG A 33 -7.73 4.66 -27.75
N TRP A 34 -8.94 4.23 -28.10
CA TRP A 34 -9.43 2.90 -27.75
C TRP A 34 -8.53 1.82 -28.34
N ALA A 35 -8.20 1.93 -29.62
CA ALA A 35 -7.38 0.96 -30.35
C ALA A 35 -6.02 0.73 -29.69
N LYS A 36 -5.36 1.78 -29.18
CA LYS A 36 -4.03 1.64 -28.53
C LYS A 36 -4.07 1.37 -27.04
N LEU A 37 -5.10 1.85 -26.33
CA LEU A 37 -5.17 1.66 -24.88
C LEU A 37 -5.83 0.35 -24.46
N ARG A 38 -6.81 -0.11 -25.25
CA ARG A 38 -7.68 -1.26 -24.94
C ARG A 38 -7.83 -2.24 -26.09
N GLY A 39 -7.45 -1.83 -27.29
CA GLY A 39 -7.90 -2.42 -28.52
C GLY A 39 -7.26 -3.77 -28.86
N PRO A 40 -7.77 -4.39 -29.92
CA PRO A 40 -7.25 -5.63 -30.45
C PRO A 40 -5.82 -5.45 -31.01
N GLY A 41 -5.12 -6.56 -31.25
CA GLY A 41 -3.81 -6.51 -31.90
C GLY A 41 -3.86 -5.81 -33.27
N SER A 42 -2.73 -5.28 -33.74
CA SER A 42 -2.66 -4.48 -34.98
C SER A 42 -3.34 -5.15 -36.19
N THR A 43 -3.21 -6.48 -36.31
CA THR A 43 -3.88 -7.27 -37.36
C THR A 43 -5.39 -7.20 -37.24
N ALA A 44 -5.93 -7.49 -36.06
CA ALA A 44 -7.38 -7.50 -35.82
C ALA A 44 -8.00 -6.11 -35.92
N LEU A 45 -7.28 -5.04 -35.56
CA LEU A 45 -7.72 -3.67 -35.85
C LEU A 45 -7.79 -3.42 -37.36
N THR A 46 -6.76 -3.84 -38.10
CA THR A 46 -6.71 -3.66 -39.55
C THR A 46 -7.79 -4.47 -40.26
N GLU A 47 -8.10 -5.68 -39.79
CA GLU A 47 -9.21 -6.49 -40.29
C GLU A 47 -10.57 -5.83 -40.03
N LEU A 48 -10.79 -5.28 -38.83
CA LEU A 48 -12.01 -4.53 -38.49
C LEU A 48 -12.21 -3.34 -39.43
N LEU A 49 -11.15 -2.57 -39.70
CA LEU A 49 -11.21 -1.39 -40.56
C LEU A 49 -11.37 -1.73 -42.06
N LYS A 50 -11.09 -2.98 -42.45
CA LYS A 50 -11.30 -3.50 -43.81
C LYS A 50 -12.74 -4.00 -44.06
N ILE A 51 -13.56 -4.14 -43.01
CA ILE A 51 -14.97 -4.49 -43.19
C ILE A 51 -15.65 -3.36 -43.97
N GLU A 52 -16.31 -3.72 -45.07
CA GLU A 52 -16.94 -2.77 -45.99
C GLU A 52 -17.86 -1.80 -45.25
N GLY A 53 -17.64 -0.50 -45.44
CA GLY A 53 -18.42 0.59 -44.85
C GLY A 53 -18.05 0.98 -43.41
N VAL A 54 -17.22 0.21 -42.68
CA VAL A 54 -16.87 0.52 -41.28
C VAL A 54 -15.99 1.76 -41.18
N TYR A 55 -14.94 1.85 -42.00
CA TYR A 55 -14.03 3.00 -42.01
C TYR A 55 -14.78 4.29 -42.39
N GLU A 56 -15.61 4.23 -43.44
CA GLU A 56 -16.40 5.35 -43.92
C GLU A 56 -17.45 5.79 -42.90
N ALA A 57 -18.17 4.83 -42.29
CA ALA A 57 -19.20 5.12 -41.29
C ALA A 57 -18.65 5.78 -40.02
N LEU A 58 -17.40 5.47 -39.66
CA LEU A 58 -16.71 6.05 -38.51
C LEU A 58 -15.96 7.35 -38.84
N GLY A 59 -15.81 7.70 -40.13
CA GLY A 59 -15.12 8.92 -40.56
C GLY A 59 -13.68 9.02 -40.07
N LEU A 60 -12.96 7.89 -40.05
CA LEU A 60 -11.61 7.82 -39.49
C LEU A 60 -10.57 8.41 -40.43
N SER A 61 -9.46 8.92 -39.87
CA SER A 61 -8.34 9.43 -40.68
C SER A 61 -7.28 8.37 -41.00
N PHE A 62 -7.53 7.11 -40.65
CA PHE A 62 -6.63 5.97 -40.87
C PHE A 62 -7.44 4.71 -41.25
N LYS A 63 -6.93 3.93 -42.20
CA LYS A 63 -7.51 2.67 -42.69
C LYS A 63 -6.83 1.43 -42.11
N THR A 64 -5.64 1.60 -41.53
CA THR A 64 -4.83 0.50 -41.01
C THR A 64 -4.21 0.84 -39.66
N ALA A 65 -3.79 -0.18 -38.90
CA ALA A 65 -3.07 0.03 -37.65
C ALA A 65 -1.73 0.76 -37.85
N ASP A 66 -1.11 0.61 -39.02
CA ASP A 66 0.16 1.25 -39.37
C ASP A 66 -0.02 2.74 -39.69
N GLU A 67 -1.10 3.10 -40.40
CA GLU A 67 -1.48 4.51 -40.60
C GLU A 67 -1.78 5.20 -39.27
N LEU A 68 -2.48 4.50 -38.36
CA LEU A 68 -2.71 4.99 -37.01
C LEU A 68 -1.39 5.18 -36.23
N ASN A 69 -0.46 4.22 -36.33
CA ASN A 69 0.86 4.35 -35.71
C ASN A 69 1.62 5.58 -36.23
N LYS A 70 1.65 5.79 -37.55
CA LYS A 70 2.30 6.97 -38.17
C LYS A 70 1.71 8.29 -37.67
N LYS A 71 0.39 8.37 -37.52
CA LYS A 71 -0.28 9.54 -36.94
C LYS A 71 0.12 9.75 -35.48
N ILE A 72 0.10 8.70 -34.67
CA ILE A 72 0.57 8.80 -33.27
C ILE A 72 2.05 9.18 -33.23
N ASP A 73 2.86 8.72 -34.18
CA ASP A 73 4.27 9.04 -34.22
C ASP A 73 4.58 10.50 -34.49
N SER A 74 3.67 11.19 -35.20
CA SER A 74 3.72 12.64 -35.41
C SER A 74 3.39 13.47 -34.17
N LEU A 75 2.76 12.87 -33.14
CA LEU A 75 2.47 13.59 -31.90
C LEU A 75 3.78 14.00 -31.18
N PRO A 76 3.87 15.24 -30.67
CA PRO A 76 5.01 15.65 -29.88
C PRO A 76 5.21 14.72 -28.68
N SER A 77 6.45 14.28 -28.46
CA SER A 77 6.79 13.38 -27.35
C SER A 77 7.19 14.21 -26.14
N ARG A 78 6.55 13.95 -24.99
CA ARG A 78 6.95 14.57 -23.72
C ARG A 78 8.03 13.77 -23.00
N ARG A 79 8.01 12.45 -23.12
CA ARG A 79 9.08 11.57 -22.61
C ARG A 79 10.17 11.41 -23.68
N PRO A 80 11.45 11.33 -23.29
CA PRO A 80 12.52 11.02 -24.23
C PRO A 80 12.34 9.61 -24.82
N ARG A 81 12.80 9.42 -26.06
CA ARG A 81 12.78 8.11 -26.70
C ARG A 81 13.83 7.18 -26.09
N PHE A 82 13.59 5.88 -26.19
CA PHE A 82 14.61 4.89 -25.86
C PHE A 82 15.72 4.91 -26.90
N ARG A 83 16.97 4.87 -26.43
CA ARG A 83 18.16 4.59 -27.25
C ARG A 83 18.67 3.20 -26.94
N ARG A 84 19.18 2.53 -27.97
CA ARG A 84 19.92 1.26 -27.86
C ARG A 84 21.41 1.58 -27.80
N GLU A 85 22.10 0.96 -26.86
CA GLU A 85 23.56 1.02 -26.77
C GLU A 85 24.12 -0.37 -26.52
N GLU A 86 25.27 -0.64 -27.13
CA GLU A 86 26.02 -1.88 -27.00
C GLU A 86 27.16 -1.66 -26.00
N LEU A 87 27.19 -2.44 -24.93
CA LEU A 87 28.22 -2.39 -23.89
C LEU A 87 29.14 -3.60 -24.03
N LEU A 88 30.44 -3.36 -24.19
CA LEU A 88 31.46 -4.40 -24.23
C LEU A 88 31.96 -4.68 -22.80
N LEU A 89 31.73 -5.88 -22.29
CA LEU A 89 32.23 -6.31 -20.99
C LEU A 89 32.81 -7.72 -21.07
N GLY A 90 34.10 -7.86 -20.75
CA GLY A 90 34.78 -9.15 -20.80
C GLY A 90 34.83 -9.79 -22.19
N GLY A 91 34.77 -8.98 -23.26
CA GLY A 91 34.76 -9.43 -24.65
C GLY A 91 33.38 -9.81 -25.19
N GLU A 92 32.32 -9.74 -24.39
CA GLU A 92 30.94 -9.93 -24.84
C GLU A 92 30.22 -8.59 -25.01
N VAL A 93 29.30 -8.53 -25.98
CA VAL A 93 28.46 -7.35 -26.25
C VAL A 93 27.09 -7.55 -25.61
N PHE A 94 26.66 -6.57 -24.81
CA PHE A 94 25.34 -6.54 -24.19
C PHE A 94 24.55 -5.33 -24.67
N GLU A 95 23.32 -5.56 -25.11
CA GLU A 95 22.42 -4.47 -25.50
C GLU A 95 21.68 -3.93 -24.28
N VAL A 96 21.65 -2.59 -24.16
CA VAL A 96 20.85 -1.87 -23.17
C VAL A 96 19.94 -0.90 -23.89
N TYR A 97 18.66 -0.91 -23.54
CA TYR A 97 17.67 0.04 -24.02
C TYR A 97 17.34 1.00 -22.89
N TYR A 98 17.60 2.29 -23.05
CA TYR A 98 17.37 3.25 -21.98
C TYR A 98 17.10 4.67 -22.49
N ARG A 99 16.63 5.53 -21.59
CA ARG A 99 16.31 6.93 -21.82
C ARG A 99 17.31 7.83 -21.13
N ASP A 100 17.47 9.05 -21.64
CA ASP A 100 18.24 10.08 -20.96
C ASP A 100 17.57 10.44 -19.61
N VAL A 101 18.32 10.25 -18.52
CA VAL A 101 17.81 10.44 -17.15
C VAL A 101 17.42 11.89 -16.88
N ILE A 102 18.15 12.87 -17.44
CA ILE A 102 17.88 14.30 -17.23
C ILE A 102 16.61 14.71 -17.98
N GLU A 103 16.43 14.24 -19.21
CA GLU A 103 15.20 14.47 -19.96
C GLU A 103 13.98 13.81 -19.29
N CYS A 104 14.16 12.63 -18.68
CA CYS A 104 13.10 12.02 -17.88
C CYS A 104 12.73 12.84 -16.64
N ILE A 105 13.72 13.44 -15.96
CA ILE A 105 13.51 14.35 -14.82
C ILE A 105 12.79 15.62 -15.28
N ARG A 106 13.27 16.26 -16.36
CA ARG A 106 12.61 17.44 -16.97
C ARG A 106 11.16 17.15 -17.31
N ALA A 107 10.88 15.97 -17.87
CA ALA A 107 9.53 15.56 -18.19
C ALA A 107 8.62 15.44 -16.96
N LEU A 108 9.12 15.00 -15.79
CA LEU A 108 8.34 15.00 -14.54
C LEU A 108 8.21 16.40 -13.95
N TYR A 109 9.32 17.13 -13.84
CA TYR A 109 9.39 18.45 -13.21
C TYR A 109 8.59 19.53 -13.98
N GLY A 110 8.59 19.45 -15.31
CA GLY A 110 7.88 20.37 -16.19
C GLY A 110 6.41 20.02 -16.45
N ASP A 111 5.84 19.02 -15.78
CA ASP A 111 4.44 18.63 -15.98
C ASP A 111 3.46 19.69 -15.45
N PRO A 112 2.58 20.27 -16.29
CA PRO A 112 1.53 21.14 -15.80
C PRO A 112 0.60 20.46 -14.79
N GLU A 113 0.34 19.15 -14.92
CA GLU A 113 -0.51 18.40 -13.98
C GLU A 113 0.13 18.22 -12.60
N PHE A 114 1.46 18.34 -12.50
CA PHE A 114 2.19 18.23 -11.23
C PHE A 114 2.60 19.59 -10.65
N SER A 115 2.58 20.66 -11.44
CA SER A 115 3.01 22.01 -11.01
C SER A 115 2.48 22.41 -9.64
N GLN A 116 1.18 22.26 -9.39
CA GLN A 116 0.51 22.59 -8.12
C GLN A 116 0.89 21.69 -6.93
N HIS A 117 1.61 20.60 -7.19
CA HIS A 117 1.98 19.58 -6.20
C HIS A 117 3.49 19.51 -5.95
N LEU A 118 4.30 20.11 -6.82
CA LEU A 118 5.75 20.04 -6.69
C LEU A 118 6.22 20.76 -5.43
N VAL A 119 7.08 20.07 -4.68
CA VAL A 119 7.78 20.64 -3.54
C VAL A 119 9.19 21.00 -3.97
N PHE A 120 9.58 22.26 -3.72
CA PHE A 120 10.87 22.81 -4.17
C PHE A 120 11.90 22.92 -3.04
N VAL A 121 11.46 23.00 -1.78
CA VAL A 121 12.34 23.17 -0.61
C VAL A 121 11.96 22.18 0.49
N PRO A 122 12.93 21.77 1.33
CA PRO A 122 12.62 20.91 2.47
C PRO A 122 11.89 21.69 3.57
N GLU A 123 11.08 20.99 4.35
CA GLU A 123 10.24 21.59 5.40
C GLU A 123 10.39 20.83 6.72
N CYS A 124 10.21 21.51 7.84
CA CYS A 124 10.13 20.88 9.16
C CYS A 124 8.72 21.10 9.72
N HIS A 125 7.99 20.01 9.94
CA HIS A 125 6.63 20.02 10.45
C HIS A 125 6.62 19.52 11.89
N TYR A 126 5.79 20.11 12.74
CA TYR A 126 5.70 19.78 14.16
C TYR A 126 4.24 19.67 14.61
N THR A 127 3.98 18.83 15.62
CA THR A 127 2.62 18.69 16.18
C THR A 127 2.30 19.77 17.23
N ASP A 128 3.30 20.49 17.71
CA ASP A 128 3.23 21.46 18.79
C ASP A 128 3.89 22.80 18.41
N GLU A 129 3.40 23.88 19.03
CA GLU A 129 3.90 25.25 18.79
C GLU A 129 5.36 25.45 19.23
N ASN A 130 5.85 24.62 20.16
CA ASN A 130 7.23 24.68 20.66
C ASN A 130 8.23 23.94 19.74
N CYS A 131 7.76 23.34 18.63
CA CYS A 131 8.57 22.59 17.68
C CYS A 131 9.39 21.45 18.32
N THR A 132 8.82 20.77 19.33
CA THR A 132 9.49 19.69 20.06
C THR A 132 9.25 18.32 19.45
N ASN A 133 8.08 18.11 18.84
CA ASN A 133 7.72 16.84 18.22
C ASN A 133 7.62 16.95 16.70
N ARG A 134 8.66 16.49 16.03
CA ARG A 134 8.80 16.58 14.57
C ARG A 134 8.01 15.48 13.85
N MET A 135 7.39 15.84 12.73
CA MET A 135 6.66 14.95 11.84
C MET A 135 7.49 14.59 10.60
N TYR A 136 7.44 13.32 10.20
CA TYR A 136 8.09 12.75 9.02
C TYR A 136 7.05 12.01 8.18
N PHE A 137 6.90 12.38 6.91
CA PHE A 137 5.92 11.72 6.03
C PHE A 137 6.32 11.69 4.56
N ASP A 138 6.79 12.78 3.99
CA ASP A 138 7.33 12.84 2.62
C ASP A 138 8.83 13.11 2.65
N MET A 139 9.51 12.88 1.53
CA MET A 139 10.95 13.06 1.43
C MET A 139 11.43 14.47 1.80
N HIS A 140 10.64 15.52 1.51
CA HIS A 140 10.96 16.91 1.85
C HIS A 140 10.89 17.21 3.35
N THR A 141 10.16 16.38 4.12
CA THR A 141 10.12 16.47 5.59
C THR A 141 11.24 15.70 6.28
N GLY A 142 11.93 14.86 5.53
CA GLY A 142 13.05 14.05 6.00
C GLY A 142 14.32 14.86 6.21
N LYS A 143 15.17 14.39 7.13
CA LYS A 143 16.48 14.99 7.44
C LYS A 143 17.43 14.93 6.25
N TRP A 144 17.31 13.94 5.36
CA TRP A 144 18.21 13.82 4.19
C TRP A 144 18.06 15.02 3.26
N TRP A 145 16.84 15.37 2.85
CA TRP A 145 16.64 16.50 1.95
C TRP A 145 17.14 17.79 2.59
N TRP A 146 16.78 18.04 3.86
CA TRP A 146 17.23 19.21 4.59
C TRP A 146 18.76 19.34 4.63
N ASN A 147 19.46 18.27 5.00
CA ASN A 147 20.93 18.27 5.10
C ASN A 147 21.61 18.43 3.74
N THR A 148 21.12 17.71 2.72
CA THR A 148 21.66 17.79 1.36
C THR A 148 21.41 19.16 0.73
N GLN A 149 20.21 19.74 0.91
CA GLN A 149 19.88 21.08 0.44
C GLN A 149 20.81 22.13 1.07
N LYS A 150 21.05 22.06 2.39
CA LYS A 150 22.01 22.93 3.07
C LYS A 150 23.42 22.79 2.52
N ALA A 151 23.88 21.57 2.28
CA ALA A 151 25.23 21.32 1.74
C ALA A 151 25.37 21.88 0.31
N VAL A 152 24.34 21.74 -0.52
CA VAL A 152 24.32 22.31 -1.88
C VAL A 152 24.26 23.83 -1.84
N GLU A 153 23.40 24.43 -1.01
CA GLU A 153 23.26 25.90 -0.91
C GLU A 153 24.51 26.59 -0.35
N ALA A 154 25.27 25.92 0.53
CA ALA A 154 26.54 26.44 1.02
C ALA A 154 27.54 26.70 -0.13
N ASN A 155 27.49 25.87 -1.17
CA ASN A 155 28.34 26.01 -2.35
C ASN A 155 27.66 26.81 -3.48
N MET A 156 26.34 26.69 -3.63
CA MET A 156 25.55 27.21 -4.76
C MET A 156 24.23 27.88 -4.29
N PRO A 157 24.27 29.11 -3.74
CA PRO A 157 23.10 29.78 -3.16
C PRO A 157 21.91 29.93 -4.11
N GLY A 158 20.70 29.58 -3.67
CA GLY A 158 19.48 29.58 -4.49
C GLY A 158 19.30 28.32 -5.35
N ALA A 159 19.98 27.22 -5.00
CA ALA A 159 19.77 25.93 -5.63
C ALA A 159 18.49 25.25 -5.13
N THR A 160 17.85 24.47 -6.00
CA THR A 160 16.76 23.54 -5.65
C THR A 160 17.25 22.13 -5.88
N ILE A 161 17.21 21.23 -4.90
CA ILE A 161 17.57 19.83 -5.17
C ILE A 161 16.38 19.05 -5.76
N ILE A 162 16.69 18.08 -6.61
CA ILE A 162 15.74 17.09 -7.14
C ILE A 162 16.18 15.72 -6.64
N PRO A 163 15.56 15.18 -5.57
CA PRO A 163 15.89 13.85 -5.09
C PRO A 163 15.50 12.81 -6.14
N VAL A 164 16.44 12.03 -6.64
CA VAL A 164 16.20 10.98 -7.63
C VAL A 164 16.07 9.64 -6.91
N ILE A 165 14.93 8.98 -7.10
CA ILE A 165 14.64 7.67 -6.52
C ILE A 165 14.69 6.64 -7.65
N ILE A 166 15.55 5.64 -7.50
CA ILE A 166 15.73 4.57 -8.48
C ILE A 166 15.20 3.26 -7.92
N SER A 167 14.58 2.46 -8.79
CA SER A 167 14.18 1.10 -8.43
C SER A 167 14.47 0.14 -9.56
N THR A 168 14.95 -1.06 -9.22
CA THR A 168 15.13 -2.15 -10.18
C THR A 168 14.59 -3.44 -9.59
N ASP A 169 13.91 -4.24 -10.41
CA ASP A 169 13.51 -5.58 -10.02
C ASP A 169 13.37 -6.44 -11.28
N LYS A 170 13.89 -7.65 -11.24
CA LYS A 170 13.84 -8.59 -12.36
C LYS A 170 12.52 -9.35 -12.31
N THR A 171 11.65 -9.09 -13.29
CA THR A 171 10.34 -9.76 -13.37
C THR A 171 10.31 -10.81 -14.48
N GLN A 172 9.66 -11.95 -14.19
CA GLN A 172 9.28 -12.89 -15.24
C GLN A 172 8.14 -12.31 -16.08
N VAL A 173 8.27 -12.42 -17.41
CA VAL A 173 7.26 -11.95 -18.38
C VAL A 173 6.42 -13.09 -18.95
N THR A 174 6.91 -14.33 -18.88
CA THR A 174 6.17 -15.54 -19.27
C THR A 174 5.90 -16.46 -18.08
N LEU A 175 4.77 -17.17 -18.11
CA LEU A 175 4.46 -18.22 -17.12
C LEU A 175 5.26 -19.50 -17.36
N PHE A 176 5.67 -19.73 -18.61
CA PHE A 176 6.45 -20.88 -19.06
C PHE A 176 7.59 -20.39 -19.98
N GLY A 177 8.74 -21.05 -19.98
CA GLY A 177 9.88 -20.69 -20.84
C GLY A 177 10.91 -19.71 -20.26
N ASN A 178 10.81 -19.35 -18.97
CA ASN A 178 11.82 -18.61 -18.20
C ASN A 178 12.28 -17.26 -18.79
N LYS A 179 11.47 -16.60 -19.63
CA LYS A 179 11.79 -15.24 -20.11
C LYS A 179 11.54 -14.21 -19.00
N SER A 180 12.50 -13.31 -18.84
CA SER A 180 12.48 -12.25 -17.83
C SER A 180 12.82 -10.91 -18.47
N ALA A 181 12.25 -9.83 -17.93
CA ALA A 181 12.66 -8.46 -18.20
C ALA A 181 13.28 -7.88 -16.92
N TYR A 182 14.23 -6.95 -17.08
CA TYR A 182 14.88 -6.29 -15.94
C TYR A 182 14.74 -4.77 -16.03
N PRO A 183 13.53 -4.23 -15.75
CA PRO A 183 13.29 -2.81 -15.81
C PRO A 183 14.04 -2.02 -14.73
N ILE A 184 14.45 -0.80 -15.09
CA ILE A 184 14.87 0.24 -14.15
C ILE A 184 13.88 1.40 -14.22
N TYR A 185 13.29 1.76 -13.08
CA TYR A 185 12.37 2.89 -12.97
C TYR A 185 12.99 4.04 -12.18
N MET A 186 12.47 5.25 -12.44
CA MET A 186 12.86 6.47 -11.76
C MET A 186 11.65 7.34 -11.44
N THR A 187 11.73 8.04 -10.32
CA THR A 187 10.83 9.13 -9.93
C THR A 187 11.62 10.19 -9.16
N ILE A 188 10.99 11.34 -8.88
CA ILE A 188 11.60 12.46 -8.16
C ILE A 188 10.90 12.69 -6.81
N GLY A 189 11.68 13.01 -5.77
CA GLY A 189 11.19 13.29 -4.42
C GLY A 189 10.35 14.57 -4.33
N ASN A 190 10.48 15.47 -5.30
CA ASN A 190 9.64 16.68 -5.42
C ASN A 190 8.17 16.36 -5.66
N LEU A 191 7.85 15.15 -6.12
CA LEU A 191 6.47 14.68 -6.21
C LEU A 191 6.05 14.07 -4.87
N PRO A 192 4.95 14.53 -4.27
CA PRO A 192 4.35 13.90 -3.10
C PRO A 192 4.13 12.40 -3.33
N LYS A 193 4.39 11.60 -2.30
CA LYS A 193 4.29 10.14 -2.39
C LYS A 193 2.93 9.67 -2.88
N GLU A 194 1.82 10.38 -2.63
CA GLU A 194 0.49 9.97 -3.09
C GLU A 194 0.34 10.02 -4.61
N ILE A 195 1.11 10.88 -5.28
CA ILE A 195 1.17 10.94 -6.74
C ILE A 195 2.04 9.80 -7.25
N ARG A 196 3.24 9.62 -6.66
CA ARG A 196 4.16 8.54 -7.03
C ARG A 196 3.51 7.16 -6.92
N ARG A 197 2.78 6.92 -5.84
CA ARG A 197 2.09 5.65 -5.55
C ARG A 197 0.92 5.31 -6.47
N LYS A 198 0.49 6.24 -7.33
CA LYS A 198 -0.62 6.04 -8.28
C LYS A 198 -0.07 5.89 -9.69
N PRO A 199 0.10 4.67 -10.22
CA PRO A 199 0.57 4.46 -11.60
C PRO A 199 -0.23 5.26 -12.63
N SER A 200 -1.55 5.41 -12.43
CA SER A 200 -2.42 6.18 -13.31
C SER A 200 -2.14 7.69 -13.35
N ARG A 201 -1.37 8.23 -12.40
CA ARG A 201 -0.93 9.62 -12.38
C ARG A 201 0.39 9.83 -13.12
N GLY A 202 1.11 8.77 -13.51
CA GLY A 202 2.34 8.91 -14.31
C GLY A 202 3.55 9.51 -13.59
N GLY A 203 3.58 9.46 -12.25
CA GLY A 203 4.69 9.98 -11.44
C GLY A 203 5.99 9.15 -11.48
N HIS A 204 5.99 8.01 -12.17
CA HIS A 204 7.17 7.17 -12.41
C HIS A 204 7.47 7.06 -13.90
N VAL A 205 8.74 6.89 -14.23
CA VAL A 205 9.24 6.69 -15.59
C VAL A 205 10.03 5.40 -15.65
N LEU A 206 9.76 4.56 -16.66
CA LEU A 206 10.68 3.49 -17.02
C LEU A 206 11.91 4.12 -17.70
N LEU A 207 13.07 4.04 -17.05
CA LEU A 207 14.34 4.51 -17.60
C LEU A 207 14.88 3.56 -18.66
N GLY A 208 14.68 2.25 -18.51
CA GLY A 208 15.28 1.28 -19.42
C GLY A 208 15.09 -0.17 -19.02
N TYR A 209 15.64 -1.06 -19.85
CA TYR A 209 15.75 -2.49 -19.60
C TYR A 209 17.22 -2.88 -19.50
N LEU A 210 17.59 -3.45 -18.36
CA LEU A 210 18.90 -4.02 -18.12
C LEU A 210 19.00 -5.43 -18.77
N PRO A 211 20.20 -5.89 -19.13
CA PRO A 211 20.39 -7.21 -19.72
C PRO A 211 19.98 -8.33 -18.75
N THR A 212 19.31 -9.37 -19.28
CA THR A 212 18.87 -10.55 -18.51
C THR A 212 19.73 -11.80 -18.75
N THR A 213 20.94 -11.61 -19.27
CA THR A 213 21.90 -12.69 -19.57
C THR A 213 22.19 -13.59 -18.37
N ARG A 214 22.46 -14.87 -18.66
CA ARG A 214 22.88 -15.87 -17.67
C ARG A 214 24.38 -16.09 -17.65
N LEU A 215 25.11 -15.65 -18.68
CA LEU A 215 26.54 -15.91 -18.89
C LEU A 215 26.89 -17.40 -18.68
N ASP A 216 26.14 -18.30 -19.33
CA ASP A 216 26.28 -19.75 -19.13
C ASP A 216 27.64 -20.30 -19.61
N HIS A 217 28.37 -19.55 -20.46
CA HIS A 217 29.74 -19.86 -20.86
C HIS A 217 30.75 -19.77 -19.69
N LEU A 218 30.44 -18.98 -18.64
CA LEU A 218 31.26 -18.91 -17.42
C LEU A 218 30.92 -20.07 -16.47
N THR A 219 31.75 -21.12 -16.51
CA THR A 219 31.57 -22.31 -15.67
C THR A 219 31.82 -22.03 -14.18
N ASN A 220 32.74 -21.11 -13.85
CA ASN A 220 33.01 -20.73 -12.46
C ASN A 220 31.89 -19.83 -11.90
N LYS A 221 31.14 -20.36 -10.93
CA LYS A 221 30.00 -19.65 -10.29
C LYS A 221 30.38 -18.33 -9.62
N ALA A 222 31.57 -18.21 -9.05
CA ALA A 222 32.02 -16.97 -8.40
C ALA A 222 32.40 -15.91 -9.43
N ALA A 223 33.15 -16.30 -10.47
CA ALA A 223 33.47 -15.42 -11.59
C ALA A 223 32.20 -14.93 -12.30
N ARG A 224 31.24 -15.82 -12.56
CA ARG A 224 29.95 -15.48 -13.16
C ARG A 224 29.15 -14.49 -12.34
N ARG A 225 29.06 -14.68 -11.02
CA ARG A 225 28.38 -13.73 -10.12
C ARG A 225 29.04 -12.35 -10.13
N ARG A 226 30.38 -12.29 -10.17
CA ARG A 226 31.11 -11.01 -10.30
C ARG A 226 30.86 -10.35 -11.64
N ALA A 227 30.90 -11.11 -12.74
CA ALA A 227 30.64 -10.59 -14.09
C ALA A 227 29.22 -10.01 -14.20
N LEU A 228 28.20 -10.71 -13.69
CA LEU A 228 26.82 -10.19 -13.65
C LEU A 228 26.69 -8.93 -12.79
N ALA A 229 27.42 -8.85 -11.67
CA ALA A 229 27.41 -7.66 -10.83
C ALA A 229 28.09 -6.46 -11.50
N ASN A 230 29.25 -6.67 -12.13
CA ASN A 230 29.92 -5.63 -12.92
C ASN A 230 29.08 -5.19 -14.13
N LEU A 231 28.37 -6.12 -14.78
CA LEU A 231 27.43 -5.81 -15.85
C LEU A 231 26.31 -4.90 -15.35
N PHE A 232 25.68 -5.24 -14.22
CA PHE A 232 24.66 -4.39 -13.61
C PHE A 232 25.21 -2.98 -13.32
N HIS A 233 26.34 -2.88 -12.62
CA HIS A 233 26.93 -1.58 -12.25
C HIS A 233 27.34 -0.77 -13.47
N SER A 234 27.91 -1.40 -14.50
CA SER A 234 28.29 -0.72 -15.74
C SER A 234 27.06 -0.19 -16.50
N CYS A 235 26.01 -0.98 -16.62
CA CYS A 235 24.76 -0.55 -17.25
C CYS A 235 24.12 0.62 -16.49
N VAL A 236 23.97 0.50 -15.17
CA VAL A 236 23.36 1.55 -14.35
C VAL A 236 24.22 2.81 -14.32
N ARG A 237 25.55 2.67 -14.26
CA ARG A 237 26.50 3.78 -14.39
C ARG A 237 26.28 4.50 -15.71
N ARG A 238 26.16 3.77 -16.82
CA ARG A 238 25.92 4.38 -18.14
C ARG A 238 24.60 5.15 -18.19
N ILE A 239 23.53 4.59 -17.64
CA ILE A 239 22.19 5.21 -17.62
C ILE A 239 22.16 6.47 -16.76
N LEU A 240 22.81 6.43 -15.59
CA LEU A 240 22.74 7.47 -14.57
C LEU A 240 23.94 8.44 -14.59
N GLN A 241 24.94 8.23 -15.45
CA GLN A 241 26.13 9.08 -15.56
C GLN A 241 25.82 10.59 -15.62
N PRO A 242 24.78 11.05 -16.34
CA PRO A 242 24.45 12.48 -16.38
C PRO A 242 24.14 13.11 -15.02
N LEU A 243 23.74 12.31 -14.01
CA LEU A 243 23.46 12.81 -12.65
C LEU A 243 24.72 13.32 -11.95
N LYS A 244 25.92 12.86 -12.32
CA LYS A 244 27.17 13.32 -11.71
C LYS A 244 27.35 14.83 -11.88
N THR A 245 27.44 15.27 -13.13
CA THR A 245 27.64 16.68 -13.48
C THR A 245 26.40 17.51 -13.10
N ALA A 246 25.20 17.00 -13.40
CA ALA A 246 23.95 17.68 -13.09
C ALA A 246 23.74 17.94 -11.59
N GLY A 247 24.11 16.99 -10.73
CA GLY A 247 24.01 17.14 -9.28
C GLY A 247 25.04 18.10 -8.70
N GLN A 248 26.24 18.15 -9.28
CA GLN A 248 27.32 19.00 -8.80
C GLN A 248 27.18 20.46 -9.25
N GLU A 249 26.97 20.69 -10.55
CA GLU A 249 26.93 22.03 -11.15
C GLU A 249 25.52 22.63 -11.15
N GLY A 250 24.50 21.76 -11.13
CA GLY A 250 23.11 22.16 -11.31
C GLY A 250 22.79 22.45 -12.78
N LEU A 251 21.50 22.53 -13.09
CA LEU A 251 21.03 22.95 -14.41
C LEU A 251 19.72 23.73 -14.33
N ALA A 252 19.52 24.64 -15.28
CA ALA A 252 18.25 25.32 -15.44
C ALA A 252 17.15 24.32 -15.82
N MET A 253 16.08 24.26 -15.03
CA MET A 253 14.86 23.51 -15.33
C MET A 253 13.64 24.41 -15.14
N VAL A 254 12.67 24.23 -16.03
CA VAL A 254 11.39 24.95 -15.99
C VAL A 254 10.34 24.02 -15.39
N SER A 255 9.70 24.44 -14.30
CA SER A 255 8.57 23.72 -13.69
C SER A 255 7.30 23.88 -14.54
N GLY A 256 6.27 23.07 -14.27
CA GLY A 256 5.03 23.07 -15.06
C GLY A 256 4.24 24.40 -15.05
N ASP A 257 4.52 25.30 -14.10
CA ASP A 257 3.99 26.66 -14.02
C ASP A 257 4.81 27.70 -14.82
N GLY A 258 5.93 27.29 -15.42
CA GLY A 258 6.80 28.14 -16.24
C GLY A 258 7.94 28.81 -15.46
N VAL A 259 8.11 28.52 -14.18
CA VAL A 259 9.21 29.09 -13.38
C VAL A 259 10.52 28.35 -13.66
N CYS A 260 11.59 29.10 -13.96
CA CYS A 260 12.92 28.54 -14.17
C CYS A 260 13.72 28.58 -12.87
N GLN A 261 14.30 27.44 -12.47
CA GLN A 261 15.14 27.31 -11.28
C GLN A 261 16.43 26.57 -11.61
N ARG A 262 17.49 26.81 -10.83
CA ARG A 262 18.71 25.99 -10.87
C ARG A 262 18.49 24.73 -10.05
N CYS A 263 18.26 23.63 -10.74
CA CYS A 263 17.95 22.35 -10.15
C CYS A 263 19.17 21.44 -10.09
N HIS A 264 19.36 20.75 -8.98
CA HIS A 264 20.43 19.78 -8.75
C HIS A 264 19.84 18.37 -8.55
N PRO A 265 19.75 17.54 -9.61
CA PRO A 265 19.39 16.14 -9.49
C PRO A 265 20.39 15.35 -8.66
N ILE A 266 19.97 14.78 -7.53
CA ILE A 266 20.83 14.03 -6.61
C ILE A 266 20.22 12.66 -6.35
N PHE A 267 21.01 11.60 -6.53
CA PHE A 267 20.58 10.25 -6.20
C PHE A 267 20.30 10.12 -4.70
N ALA A 268 19.05 9.90 -4.34
CA ALA A 268 18.57 9.95 -2.96
C ALA A 268 18.39 8.56 -2.36
N ALA A 269 17.63 7.70 -3.06
CA ALA A 269 17.20 6.42 -2.54
C ALA A 269 17.15 5.35 -3.63
N PHE A 270 17.46 4.12 -3.21
CA PHE A 270 17.35 2.91 -4.01
C PHE A 270 16.30 1.96 -3.43
N VAL A 271 15.29 1.65 -4.25
CA VAL A 271 14.19 0.75 -3.91
C VAL A 271 14.39 -0.60 -4.60
N GLY A 272 14.60 -1.64 -3.80
CA GLY A 272 14.75 -3.01 -4.27
C GLY A 272 14.61 -3.98 -3.10
N ASP A 273 14.46 -5.27 -3.42
CA ASP A 273 14.44 -6.32 -2.41
C ASP A 273 15.87 -6.64 -1.91
N TYR A 274 16.00 -7.57 -0.97
CA TYR A 274 17.28 -7.80 -0.29
C TYR A 274 18.45 -8.19 -1.23
N PRO A 275 18.30 -9.14 -2.17
CA PRO A 275 19.37 -9.45 -3.13
C PRO A 275 19.77 -8.25 -4.00
N GLU A 276 18.81 -7.45 -4.45
CA GLU A 276 19.05 -6.25 -5.26
C GLU A 276 19.74 -5.15 -4.42
N GLN A 277 19.34 -4.96 -3.17
CA GLN A 277 20.02 -4.05 -2.23
C GLN A 277 21.49 -4.43 -2.02
N LEU A 278 21.78 -5.73 -1.86
CA LEU A 278 23.16 -6.22 -1.75
C LEU A 278 23.96 -6.06 -3.04
N LEU A 279 23.30 -6.18 -4.20
CA LEU A 279 23.94 -5.95 -5.49
C LEU A 279 24.35 -4.49 -5.64
N VAL A 280 23.46 -3.56 -5.30
CA VAL A 280 23.67 -2.12 -5.38
C VAL A 280 24.71 -1.63 -4.36
N ALA A 281 24.63 -2.08 -3.11
CA ALA A 281 25.57 -1.72 -2.06
C ALA A 281 26.93 -2.46 -2.16
N ALA A 282 27.10 -3.33 -3.15
CA ALA A 282 28.26 -4.21 -3.32
C ALA A 282 28.54 -5.10 -2.08
N VAL A 283 27.51 -5.48 -1.31
CA VAL A 283 27.66 -6.28 -0.07
C VAL A 283 27.43 -7.78 -0.34
N LYS A 284 28.03 -8.66 0.47
CA LYS A 284 27.91 -10.12 0.36
C LYS A 284 26.56 -10.64 0.82
N THR A 285 26.13 -11.77 0.24
CA THR A 285 24.88 -12.44 0.64
C THR A 285 24.97 -12.93 2.07
N GLY A 286 23.95 -12.63 2.88
CA GLY A 286 23.90 -12.98 4.29
C GLY A 286 24.26 -11.83 5.22
N GLU A 287 24.80 -10.73 4.73
CA GLU A 287 25.15 -9.56 5.54
C GLU A 287 24.09 -8.44 5.48
N CYS A 288 24.21 -7.43 6.35
CA CYS A 288 23.40 -6.22 6.26
C CYS A 288 23.90 -5.30 5.14
N PRO A 289 23.02 -4.77 4.26
CA PRO A 289 23.42 -3.84 3.20
C PRO A 289 23.81 -2.45 3.72
N LYS A 290 23.56 -2.11 4.98
CA LYS A 290 23.76 -0.75 5.53
C LYS A 290 24.89 -0.66 6.55
N CYS A 291 24.90 -1.56 7.53
CA CYS A 291 25.89 -1.57 8.62
C CYS A 291 26.90 -2.72 8.44
N PRO A 292 28.08 -2.63 9.09
CA PRO A 292 29.13 -3.65 9.01
C PRO A 292 28.95 -4.82 9.99
N VAL A 293 27.81 -4.95 10.67
CA VAL A 293 27.56 -6.00 11.68
C VAL A 293 27.84 -7.40 11.09
N PRO A 294 28.65 -8.23 11.76
CA PRO A 294 28.93 -9.59 11.34
C PRO A 294 27.67 -10.44 11.19
N HIS A 295 27.70 -11.42 10.27
CA HIS A 295 26.55 -12.30 10.02
C HIS A 295 26.03 -12.97 11.29
N ASP A 296 26.95 -13.42 12.15
CA ASP A 296 26.63 -14.21 13.34
C ASP A 296 26.04 -13.38 14.49
N GLU A 297 26.05 -12.04 14.36
CA GLU A 297 25.53 -11.08 15.34
C GLU A 297 24.26 -10.37 14.82
N LEU A 298 23.77 -10.71 13.62
CA LEU A 298 22.59 -10.06 13.03
C LEU A 298 21.32 -10.23 13.87
N GLY A 299 21.24 -11.31 14.65
CA GLY A 299 20.14 -11.58 15.55
C GLY A 299 20.20 -10.77 16.85
N ASP A 300 21.35 -10.19 17.18
CA ASP A 300 21.57 -9.48 18.43
C ASP A 300 20.92 -8.10 18.40
N TYR A 301 20.54 -7.63 19.58
CA TYR A 301 19.85 -6.37 19.77
C TYR A 301 20.43 -5.70 20.99
N ASP A 302 21.01 -4.54 20.75
CA ASP A 302 21.49 -3.64 21.79
C ASP A 302 20.71 -2.33 21.63
N GLU A 303 20.05 -1.92 22.71
CA GLU A 303 19.20 -0.73 22.75
C GLU A 303 20.05 0.54 22.70
N ASP A 304 21.27 0.49 23.23
CA ASP A 304 22.20 1.60 23.34
C ASP A 304 23.20 1.64 22.16
N ALA A 305 23.22 0.61 21.32
CA ALA A 305 24.11 0.56 20.17
C ALA A 305 23.74 1.63 19.12
N GLU A 306 24.68 2.53 18.87
CA GLU A 306 24.62 3.42 17.73
C GLU A 306 24.99 2.62 16.46
N TYR A 307 23.97 2.13 15.74
CA TYR A 307 24.20 1.36 14.52
C TYR A 307 24.75 2.25 13.41
N THR A 308 26.07 2.25 13.29
CA THR A 308 26.79 3.00 12.26
C THR A 308 26.63 2.37 10.88
N LEU A 309 26.62 3.23 9.86
CA LEU A 309 26.71 2.78 8.47
C LEU A 309 28.10 2.23 8.21
N ARG A 310 28.23 1.40 7.17
CA ARG A 310 29.54 1.03 6.62
C ARG A 310 30.30 2.29 6.22
N ASP A 311 31.59 2.28 6.52
CA ASP A 311 32.48 3.39 6.24
C ASP A 311 32.63 3.59 4.72
N MET A 312 32.13 4.72 4.23
CA MET A 312 32.14 5.04 2.81
C MET A 312 33.55 5.41 2.32
N GLU A 313 34.36 6.03 3.18
CA GLU A 313 35.72 6.45 2.82
C GLU A 313 36.63 5.23 2.65
N GLN A 314 36.61 4.30 3.61
CA GLN A 314 37.32 3.02 3.49
C GLN A 314 36.90 2.22 2.25
N VAL A 315 35.62 2.30 1.88
CA VAL A 315 35.10 1.64 0.68
C VAL A 315 35.60 2.30 -0.59
N LEU A 316 35.61 3.62 -0.69
CA LEU A 316 36.17 4.34 -1.84
C LEU A 316 37.67 4.09 -1.98
N ASP A 317 38.42 4.11 -0.87
CA ASP A 317 39.85 3.79 -0.87
C ASP A 317 40.11 2.37 -1.39
N ALA A 318 39.32 1.40 -0.94
CA ALA A 318 39.42 0.03 -1.44
C ALA A 318 39.10 -0.07 -2.94
N LEU A 319 38.14 0.70 -3.45
CA LEU A 319 37.79 0.73 -4.87
C LEU A 319 38.90 1.38 -5.72
N ALA A 320 39.57 2.41 -5.20
CA ALA A 320 40.67 3.10 -5.86
C ALA A 320 41.87 2.18 -6.16
N THR A 321 42.08 1.13 -5.34
CA THR A 321 43.16 0.13 -5.56
C THR A 321 42.97 -0.75 -6.81
N LEU A 322 41.92 -0.53 -7.61
CA LEU A 322 41.72 -1.20 -8.89
C LEU A 322 42.90 -1.01 -9.85
N SER A 323 43.54 0.18 -9.83
CA SER A 323 44.75 0.47 -10.62
C SER A 323 45.98 -0.31 -10.17
N ASP A 324 46.01 -0.77 -8.92
CA ASP A 324 47.18 -1.34 -8.26
C ASP A 324 47.30 -2.86 -8.48
N GLY A 325 46.41 -3.40 -9.32
CA GLY A 325 46.38 -4.81 -9.72
C GLY A 325 45.25 -5.60 -9.08
N ALA A 326 44.81 -6.66 -9.77
CA ALA A 326 43.62 -7.43 -9.41
C ALA A 326 43.71 -8.11 -8.02
N ALA A 327 44.91 -8.53 -7.60
CA ALA A 327 45.11 -9.17 -6.30
C ALA A 327 44.94 -8.17 -5.14
N THR A 328 45.58 -7.00 -5.26
CA THR A 328 45.46 -5.88 -4.31
C THR A 328 44.00 -5.45 -4.19
N PHE A 329 43.36 -5.18 -5.32
CA PHE A 329 41.95 -4.77 -5.37
C PHE A 329 41.01 -5.74 -4.66
N VAL A 330 41.13 -7.05 -4.93
CA VAL A 330 40.30 -8.06 -4.28
C VAL A 330 40.55 -8.13 -2.78
N ASN A 331 41.80 -7.97 -2.35
CA ASN A 331 42.14 -7.98 -0.92
C ASN A 331 41.61 -6.73 -0.20
N SER A 332 41.81 -5.55 -0.76
CA SER A 332 41.28 -4.28 -0.22
C SER A 332 39.76 -4.31 -0.10
N CYS A 333 39.06 -4.74 -1.16
CA CYS A 333 37.60 -4.90 -1.11
C CYS A 333 37.15 -5.89 -0.02
N LYS A 334 37.91 -6.98 0.17
CA LYS A 334 37.61 -7.97 1.21
C LYS A 334 37.76 -7.35 2.62
N LEU A 335 38.80 -6.56 2.86
CA LEU A 335 39.04 -5.87 4.12
C LEU A 335 37.96 -4.81 4.41
N ALA A 336 37.55 -4.05 3.39
CA ALA A 336 36.43 -3.10 3.48
C ALA A 336 35.04 -3.78 3.55
N GLY A 337 34.97 -5.11 3.52
CA GLY A 337 33.71 -5.85 3.67
C GLY A 337 32.79 -5.81 2.43
N ILE A 338 33.32 -5.49 1.25
CA ILE A 338 32.55 -5.40 -0.01
C ILE A 338 32.98 -6.46 -1.04
N LYS A 339 32.15 -6.61 -2.08
CA LYS A 339 32.46 -7.39 -3.28
C LYS A 339 33.41 -6.56 -4.17
N PRO A 340 34.37 -7.19 -4.86
CA PRO A 340 35.23 -6.51 -5.82
C PRO A 340 34.46 -6.17 -7.10
N ILE A 341 33.79 -5.01 -7.09
CA ILE A 341 33.01 -4.45 -8.20
C ILE A 341 33.80 -3.32 -8.83
N GLN A 342 33.98 -3.37 -10.14
CA GLN A 342 34.71 -2.36 -10.88
C GLN A 342 33.80 -1.15 -11.11
N ASN A 343 34.25 0.02 -10.66
CA ASN A 343 33.60 1.31 -10.85
C ASN A 343 32.07 1.29 -10.55
N PRO A 344 31.63 0.98 -9.32
CA PRO A 344 30.22 1.00 -8.94
C PRO A 344 29.53 2.29 -9.39
N PHE A 345 28.26 2.23 -9.80
CA PHE A 345 27.62 3.38 -10.46
C PHE A 345 27.53 4.65 -9.60
N TRP A 346 27.55 4.50 -8.27
CA TRP A 346 27.38 5.57 -7.28
C TRP A 346 28.72 6.17 -6.82
N GLU A 347 29.85 5.58 -7.20
CA GLU A 347 31.20 5.96 -6.76
C GLU A 347 31.51 7.45 -6.94
N GLU A 348 31.05 8.04 -8.05
CA GLU A 348 31.37 9.43 -8.40
C GLU A 348 30.21 10.40 -8.18
N PHE A 349 29.10 9.97 -7.55
CA PHE A 349 27.93 10.82 -7.39
C PHE A 349 28.10 11.81 -6.24
N PRO A 350 27.76 13.10 -6.44
CA PRO A 350 27.90 14.12 -5.42
C PRO A 350 26.84 13.95 -4.33
N TYR A 351 27.23 14.17 -3.06
CA TYR A 351 26.34 14.12 -1.89
C TYR A 351 25.66 12.76 -1.64
N VAL A 352 26.24 11.66 -2.15
CA VAL A 352 25.68 10.31 -2.02
C VAL A 352 26.46 9.47 -1.00
N ASN A 353 25.72 8.84 -0.09
CA ASN A 353 26.18 7.67 0.66
C ASN A 353 25.28 6.48 0.29
N ILE A 354 25.84 5.49 -0.41
CA ILE A 354 25.03 4.38 -0.93
C ILE A 354 24.36 3.58 0.19
N TYR A 355 25.03 3.40 1.33
CA TYR A 355 24.51 2.67 2.49
C TYR A 355 23.35 3.41 3.15
N GLN A 356 23.36 4.74 3.11
CA GLN A 356 22.22 5.56 3.53
C GLN A 356 21.05 5.42 2.54
N SER A 357 21.32 5.43 1.24
CA SER A 357 20.33 5.35 0.17
C SER A 357 19.60 4.01 0.06
N ILE A 358 20.08 2.93 0.70
CA ILE A 358 19.32 1.68 0.79
C ILE A 358 18.14 1.85 1.75
N THR A 359 16.93 1.79 1.19
CA THR A 359 15.69 1.99 1.95
C THR A 359 15.02 0.68 2.35
N PRO A 360 14.29 0.66 3.48
CA PRO A 360 13.47 -0.48 3.87
C PRO A 360 12.38 -0.84 2.87
N ASP A 361 11.92 -2.09 2.91
CA ASP A 361 10.85 -2.57 2.04
C ASP A 361 9.82 -3.44 2.79
N ILE A 362 8.58 -2.95 2.91
CA ILE A 362 7.53 -3.65 3.65
C ILE A 362 7.20 -4.99 3.00
N LEU A 363 7.13 -5.04 1.66
CA LEU A 363 6.66 -6.22 0.95
C LEU A 363 7.63 -7.40 1.10
N HIS A 364 8.90 -7.22 0.76
CA HIS A 364 9.90 -8.28 0.76
C HIS A 364 10.60 -8.46 2.10
N GLN A 365 10.76 -7.42 2.93
CA GLN A 365 11.40 -7.55 4.24
C GLN A 365 10.40 -7.95 5.32
N LEU A 366 9.23 -7.30 5.42
CA LEU A 366 8.25 -7.63 6.46
C LEU A 366 7.33 -8.77 6.02
N TYR A 367 6.47 -8.59 5.01
CA TYR A 367 5.46 -9.60 4.65
C TYR A 367 6.09 -10.92 4.16
N GLN A 368 6.92 -10.85 3.10
CA GLN A 368 7.55 -12.05 2.52
C GLN A 368 8.87 -12.45 3.21
N GLY A 369 9.33 -11.66 4.18
CA GLY A 369 10.52 -11.94 4.99
C GLY A 369 10.15 -12.36 6.40
N VAL A 370 10.06 -11.40 7.32
CA VAL A 370 9.85 -11.63 8.75
C VAL A 370 8.53 -12.37 9.02
N ILE A 371 7.39 -11.89 8.51
CA ILE A 371 6.07 -12.50 8.76
C ILE A 371 6.00 -13.93 8.22
N LYS A 372 6.53 -14.18 7.02
CA LYS A 372 6.65 -15.53 6.48
C LYS A 372 7.33 -16.48 7.47
N HIS A 373 8.41 -16.02 8.10
CA HIS A 373 9.09 -16.79 9.14
C HIS A 373 8.24 -16.93 10.40
N VAL A 374 7.62 -15.86 10.90
CA VAL A 374 6.75 -15.92 12.08
C VAL A 374 5.60 -16.91 11.91
N ILE A 375 4.94 -16.93 10.75
CA ILE A 375 3.87 -17.90 10.46
C ILE A 375 4.41 -19.33 10.53
N SER A 376 5.60 -19.58 9.97
CA SER A 376 6.26 -20.89 10.06
C SER A 376 6.57 -21.26 11.52
N TRP A 377 7.09 -20.32 12.32
CA TRP A 377 7.42 -20.54 13.72
C TRP A 377 6.17 -20.82 14.57
N VAL A 378 5.12 -20.01 14.40
CA VAL A 378 3.83 -20.19 15.05
C VAL A 378 3.20 -21.54 14.68
N THR A 379 3.27 -21.93 13.41
CA THR A 379 2.75 -23.23 12.95
C THR A 379 3.48 -24.40 13.61
N LYS A 380 4.80 -24.30 13.78
CA LYS A 380 5.59 -25.29 14.53
C LYS A 380 5.27 -25.28 16.03
N ALA A 381 5.14 -24.09 16.64
CA ALA A 381 4.85 -23.95 18.07
C ALA A 381 3.46 -24.49 18.46
N CYS A 382 2.44 -24.21 17.65
CA CYS A 382 1.05 -24.53 17.98
C CYS A 382 0.57 -25.86 17.37
N GLY A 383 1.31 -26.38 16.38
CA GLY A 383 0.90 -27.52 15.57
C GLY A 383 0.03 -27.12 14.37
N ALA A 384 0.37 -27.62 13.19
CA ALA A 384 -0.29 -27.26 11.93
C ALA A 384 -1.80 -27.58 11.93
N ALA A 385 -2.19 -28.71 12.51
CA ALA A 385 -3.60 -29.11 12.60
C ALA A 385 -4.44 -28.13 13.41
N GLU A 386 -3.91 -27.65 14.54
CA GLU A 386 -4.59 -26.68 15.42
C GLU A 386 -4.69 -25.31 14.76
N VAL A 387 -3.58 -24.83 14.16
CA VAL A 387 -3.56 -23.57 13.41
C VAL A 387 -4.60 -23.58 12.29
N ASP A 388 -4.65 -24.64 11.49
CA ASP A 388 -5.62 -24.75 10.41
C ASP A 388 -7.05 -24.87 10.94
N ALA A 389 -7.25 -25.55 12.08
CA ALA A 389 -8.56 -25.66 12.72
C ALA A 389 -9.07 -24.30 13.21
N ARG A 390 -8.21 -23.45 13.79
CA ARG A 390 -8.55 -22.08 14.21
C ARG A 390 -8.80 -21.16 13.02
N CYS A 391 -7.95 -21.21 11.99
CA CYS A 391 -8.12 -20.46 10.73
C CYS A 391 -9.51 -20.64 10.10
N ARG A 392 -10.04 -21.87 10.16
CA ARG A 392 -11.36 -22.23 9.61
C ARG A 392 -12.54 -21.67 10.40
N ARG A 393 -12.32 -21.22 11.64
CA ARG A 393 -13.36 -20.91 12.62
C ARG A 393 -13.42 -19.45 13.03
N PHE A 394 -12.56 -18.59 12.50
CA PHE A 394 -12.73 -17.14 12.70
C PHE A 394 -14.08 -16.67 12.16
N PRO A 395 -14.73 -15.70 12.84
CA PRO A 395 -15.96 -15.12 12.33
C PRO A 395 -15.69 -14.29 11.08
N PRO A 396 -16.59 -14.30 10.07
CA PRO A 396 -16.46 -13.41 8.95
C PRO A 396 -16.65 -11.96 9.43
N ASN A 397 -15.87 -11.04 8.86
CA ASN A 397 -16.14 -9.61 8.94
C ASN A 397 -15.57 -8.92 7.68
N HIS A 398 -15.71 -7.61 7.55
CA HIS A 398 -15.07 -6.84 6.51
C HIS A 398 -13.54 -7.02 6.55
N GLY A 399 -12.90 -7.06 5.38
CA GLY A 399 -11.45 -7.14 5.26
C GLY A 399 -10.82 -8.51 5.59
N ILE A 400 -11.50 -9.37 6.35
CA ILE A 400 -10.99 -10.66 6.81
C ILE A 400 -11.20 -11.76 5.77
N ARG A 401 -10.12 -12.48 5.43
CA ARG A 401 -10.18 -13.70 4.63
C ARG A 401 -10.37 -14.92 5.52
N ILE A 402 -11.40 -15.72 5.23
CA ILE A 402 -11.59 -17.02 5.86
C ILE A 402 -10.78 -18.08 5.10
N PHE A 403 -9.77 -18.64 5.76
CA PHE A 403 -8.93 -19.71 5.23
C PHE A 403 -9.60 -21.07 5.47
N ALA A 404 -10.59 -21.41 4.63
CA ALA A 404 -11.41 -22.61 4.78
C ALA A 404 -10.64 -23.95 4.74
N LYS A 405 -9.43 -23.96 4.17
CA LYS A 405 -8.53 -25.13 4.17
C LYS A 405 -7.33 -24.97 5.12
N GLY A 406 -7.33 -23.94 5.97
CA GLY A 406 -6.16 -23.56 6.76
C GLY A 406 -5.11 -22.80 5.95
N ILE A 407 -3.96 -22.57 6.59
CA ILE A 407 -2.81 -21.85 6.02
C ILE A 407 -1.57 -22.72 5.89
N SER A 408 -1.49 -23.86 6.60
CA SER A 408 -0.28 -24.67 6.68
C SER A 408 0.13 -25.29 5.34
N SER A 409 -0.83 -25.61 4.47
CA SER A 409 -0.60 -26.27 3.18
C SER A 409 -0.44 -25.30 2.00
N LEU A 410 -0.47 -23.98 2.25
CA LEU A 410 -0.38 -22.99 1.17
C LEU A 410 1.07 -22.91 0.66
N SER A 411 1.22 -22.94 -0.66
CA SER A 411 2.50 -22.77 -1.33
C SER A 411 2.45 -21.54 -2.24
N ARG A 412 3.60 -20.90 -2.47
CA ARG A 412 3.72 -19.66 -3.28
C ARG A 412 2.81 -18.53 -2.79
N VAL A 413 2.73 -18.38 -1.47
CA VAL A 413 1.92 -17.36 -0.79
C VAL A 413 2.41 -15.96 -1.17
N THR A 414 1.52 -15.14 -1.74
CA THR A 414 1.85 -13.77 -2.18
C THR A 414 1.94 -12.79 -1.00
N GLY A 415 2.49 -11.59 -1.21
CA GLY A 415 2.51 -10.54 -0.18
C GLY A 415 1.11 -10.17 0.33
N ARG A 416 0.13 -10.06 -0.57
CA ARG A 416 -1.28 -9.81 -0.22
C ARG A 416 -1.86 -10.90 0.68
N GLU A 417 -1.47 -12.15 0.46
CA GLU A 417 -1.92 -13.28 1.28
C GLU A 417 -1.26 -13.28 2.66
N HIS A 418 0.03 -12.96 2.75
CA HIS A 418 0.69 -12.72 4.04
C HIS A 418 0.03 -11.58 4.82
N ALA A 419 -0.36 -10.49 4.14
CA ALA A 419 -1.12 -9.40 4.77
C ALA A 419 -2.46 -9.88 5.35
N GLN A 420 -3.20 -10.72 4.60
CA GLN A 420 -4.44 -11.35 5.10
C GLN A 420 -4.20 -12.30 6.27
N MET A 421 -3.06 -13.01 6.31
CA MET A 421 -2.69 -13.85 7.45
C MET A 421 -2.35 -13.03 8.69
N CYS A 422 -1.71 -11.86 8.54
CA CYS A 422 -1.41 -10.97 9.67
C CYS A 422 -2.66 -10.54 10.44
N GLN A 423 -3.77 -10.32 9.73
CA GLN A 423 -5.06 -9.92 10.32
C GLN A 423 -5.64 -10.96 11.29
N VAL A 424 -5.16 -12.20 11.26
CA VAL A 424 -5.63 -13.30 12.12
C VAL A 424 -4.53 -13.93 12.96
N LEU A 425 -3.26 -13.62 12.69
CA LEU A 425 -2.09 -14.29 13.25
C LEU A 425 -2.04 -14.24 14.78
N LEU A 426 -2.30 -13.08 15.39
CA LEU A 426 -2.33 -12.98 16.85
C LEU A 426 -3.47 -13.84 17.42
N GLY A 427 -4.64 -13.80 16.80
CA GLY A 427 -5.79 -14.62 17.19
C GLY A 427 -5.50 -16.12 17.15
N LEU A 428 -4.60 -16.58 16.27
CA LEU A 428 -4.22 -18.00 16.17
C LEU A 428 -3.40 -18.48 17.38
N VAL A 429 -2.56 -17.61 17.95
CA VAL A 429 -1.69 -17.95 19.11
C VAL A 429 -2.34 -17.69 20.46
N MET A 430 -3.48 -16.98 20.50
CA MET A 430 -4.22 -16.76 21.75
C MET A 430 -4.61 -18.08 22.40
N ASP A 431 -4.47 -18.17 23.73
CA ASP A 431 -4.84 -19.35 24.54
C ASP A 431 -4.09 -20.67 24.22
N VAL A 432 -3.06 -20.66 23.35
CA VAL A 432 -2.23 -21.85 23.10
C VAL A 432 -1.55 -22.30 24.39
N GLN A 433 -1.58 -23.60 24.68
CA GLN A 433 -0.88 -24.18 25.81
C GLN A 433 0.47 -24.75 25.37
N LEU A 434 1.54 -24.13 25.85
CA LEU A 434 2.90 -24.62 25.67
C LEU A 434 3.38 -25.33 26.95
N PRO A 435 4.30 -26.32 26.85
CA PRO A 435 4.67 -27.19 27.97
C PRO A 435 5.28 -26.46 29.19
N ARG A 436 5.94 -25.31 28.96
CA ARG A 436 6.62 -24.54 30.00
C ARG A 436 5.76 -23.39 30.53
N ARG A 437 5.81 -23.14 31.84
CA ARG A 437 5.10 -22.02 32.48
C ARG A 437 5.59 -20.69 31.88
N GLY A 438 4.65 -19.85 31.44
CA GLY A 438 4.96 -18.53 30.85
C GLY A 438 5.36 -18.55 29.37
N ALA A 439 5.62 -19.73 28.78
CA ALA A 439 5.98 -19.87 27.37
C ALA A 439 4.91 -19.30 26.42
N SER A 440 3.64 -19.60 26.67
CA SER A 440 2.52 -19.07 25.87
C SER A 440 2.45 -17.55 25.90
N ALA A 441 2.71 -16.94 27.05
CA ALA A 441 2.70 -15.48 27.21
C ALA A 441 3.83 -14.83 26.39
N ARG A 442 5.04 -15.39 26.45
CA ARG A 442 6.19 -14.94 25.64
C ARG A 442 5.92 -15.09 24.14
N LEU A 443 5.36 -16.22 23.70
CA LEU A 443 4.96 -16.42 22.30
C LEU A 443 3.98 -15.35 21.83
N VAL A 444 2.92 -15.09 22.61
CA VAL A 444 1.92 -14.07 22.29
C VAL A 444 2.55 -12.68 22.22
N ARG A 445 3.42 -12.32 23.17
CA ARG A 445 4.12 -11.02 23.17
C ARG A 445 5.06 -10.86 21.98
N ALA A 446 5.86 -11.89 21.65
CA ALA A 446 6.77 -11.85 20.50
C ALA A 446 6.01 -11.69 19.16
N VAL A 447 4.92 -12.44 18.98
CA VAL A 447 4.08 -12.33 17.76
C VAL A 447 3.38 -10.96 17.71
N ARG A 448 2.83 -10.49 18.84
CA ARG A 448 2.22 -9.16 18.96
C ARG A 448 3.22 -8.05 18.63
N ALA A 449 4.45 -8.15 19.12
CA ALA A 449 5.51 -7.18 18.92
C ALA A 449 5.86 -6.98 17.44
N LEU A 450 6.01 -8.07 16.68
CA LEU A 450 6.27 -7.97 15.23
C LEU A 450 5.05 -7.50 14.43
N LEU A 451 3.83 -7.82 14.87
CA LEU A 451 2.61 -7.26 14.28
C LEU A 451 2.50 -5.75 14.59
N ASP A 452 2.80 -5.31 15.81
CA ASP A 452 2.87 -3.89 16.15
C ASP A 452 3.87 -3.16 15.24
N PHE A 453 5.10 -3.69 15.13
CA PHE A 453 6.13 -3.12 14.26
C PHE A 453 5.64 -3.02 12.80
N LEU A 454 5.03 -4.08 12.27
CA LEU A 454 4.51 -4.11 10.91
C LEU A 454 3.43 -3.04 10.66
N TYR A 455 2.49 -2.85 11.59
CA TYR A 455 1.41 -1.89 11.41
C TYR A 455 1.90 -0.45 11.63
N LEU A 456 2.83 -0.24 12.58
CA LEU A 456 3.49 1.04 12.80
C LEU A 456 4.33 1.45 11.59
N ALA A 457 5.10 0.54 11.00
CA ALA A 457 5.88 0.81 9.79
C ALA A 457 5.01 1.31 8.61
N GLN A 458 3.71 0.99 8.59
CA GLN A 458 2.76 1.40 7.56
C GLN A 458 2.08 2.75 7.84
N TYR A 459 2.45 3.44 8.93
CA TYR A 459 1.89 4.75 9.24
C TYR A 459 2.22 5.74 8.11
N PRO A 460 1.25 6.56 7.67
CA PRO A 460 1.52 7.53 6.61
C PRO A 460 2.22 8.79 7.12
N VAL A 461 2.26 9.00 8.44
CA VAL A 461 3.07 10.02 9.11
C VAL A 461 3.64 9.40 10.38
N HIS A 462 4.91 9.64 10.65
CA HIS A 462 5.55 9.37 11.93
C HIS A 462 5.90 10.67 12.66
N THR A 463 5.86 10.60 13.97
CA THR A 463 6.36 11.58 14.92
C THR A 463 7.50 10.97 15.72
N ASN A 464 8.19 11.75 16.55
CA ASN A 464 9.21 11.19 17.45
C ASN A 464 8.59 10.13 18.37
N GLU A 465 7.41 10.37 18.96
CA GLU A 465 6.79 9.41 19.88
C GLU A 465 6.30 8.14 19.16
N THR A 466 5.75 8.25 17.95
CA THR A 466 5.31 7.04 17.22
C THR A 466 6.50 6.20 16.75
N LEU A 467 7.66 6.82 16.48
CA LEU A 467 8.92 6.10 16.26
C LEU A 467 9.38 5.39 17.55
N ASP A 468 9.24 6.02 18.72
CA ASP A 468 9.53 5.38 20.00
C ASP A 468 8.61 4.19 20.28
N VAL A 469 7.31 4.31 19.97
CA VAL A 469 6.36 3.18 20.06
C VAL A 469 6.78 2.03 19.11
N MET A 470 7.29 2.36 17.93
CA MET A 470 7.81 1.37 16.97
C MET A 470 9.11 0.72 17.45
N ARG A 471 10.01 1.47 18.09
CA ARG A 471 11.23 0.97 18.73
C ARG A 471 10.90 0.03 19.89
N GLU A 472 9.95 0.43 20.73
CA GLU A 472 9.44 -0.40 21.82
C GLU A 472 8.77 -1.69 21.31
N ALA A 473 8.12 -1.67 20.14
CA ALA A 473 7.63 -2.88 19.51
C ALA A 473 8.78 -3.83 19.13
N LEU A 474 9.85 -3.33 18.52
CA LEU A 474 11.02 -4.15 18.19
C LEU A 474 11.70 -4.69 19.45
N ARG A 475 11.92 -3.84 20.46
CA ARG A 475 12.52 -4.22 21.75
C ARG A 475 11.75 -5.34 22.44
N ARG A 476 10.42 -5.24 22.48
CA ARG A 476 9.55 -6.31 23.03
C ARG A 476 9.72 -7.63 22.29
N PHE A 477 9.91 -7.61 20.97
CA PHE A 477 10.20 -8.84 20.25
C PHE A 477 11.53 -9.44 20.70
N HIS A 478 12.60 -8.66 20.79
CA HIS A 478 13.91 -9.16 21.21
C HIS A 478 13.92 -9.67 22.65
N ASN A 479 13.14 -9.09 23.56
CA ASN A 479 13.00 -9.58 24.94
C ASN A 479 12.31 -10.96 25.03
N ASP A 480 11.45 -11.30 24.07
CA ASP A 480 10.64 -12.52 24.11
C ASP A 480 11.04 -13.57 23.04
N LYS A 481 11.87 -13.22 22.04
CA LYS A 481 12.19 -14.08 20.86
C LYS A 481 12.81 -15.42 21.23
N ASP A 482 13.55 -15.51 22.33
CA ASP A 482 14.24 -16.75 22.75
C ASP A 482 13.26 -17.88 23.06
N ILE A 483 11.96 -17.58 23.20
CA ILE A 483 10.92 -18.60 23.25
C ILE A 483 10.97 -19.55 22.05
N PHE A 484 11.35 -19.07 20.86
CA PHE A 484 11.47 -19.93 19.68
C PHE A 484 12.72 -20.81 19.72
N VAL A 485 13.76 -20.42 20.46
CA VAL A 485 14.96 -21.24 20.69
C VAL A 485 14.65 -22.30 21.74
N GLU A 486 14.01 -21.91 22.83
CA GLU A 486 13.59 -22.80 23.91
C GLU A 486 12.62 -23.90 23.46
N LEU A 487 11.82 -23.63 22.42
CA LEU A 487 10.91 -24.59 21.78
C LEU A 487 11.57 -25.39 20.65
N GLU A 488 12.88 -25.26 20.43
CA GLU A 488 13.65 -25.93 19.37
C GLU A 488 13.12 -25.63 17.95
N ILE A 489 12.45 -24.48 17.79
CA ILE A 489 11.92 -24.03 16.49
C ILE A 489 13.03 -23.39 15.65
N ARG A 490 14.01 -22.80 16.32
CA ARG A 490 15.20 -22.15 15.75
C ARG A 490 16.41 -22.28 16.67
N GLU A 491 17.59 -22.26 16.09
CA GLU A 491 18.85 -22.13 16.84
C GLU A 491 19.26 -20.67 17.03
N GLN A 492 19.07 -19.83 16.00
CA GLN A 492 19.53 -18.44 15.98
C GLN A 492 18.62 -17.52 15.14
N PHE A 493 18.81 -16.20 15.30
CA PHE A 493 18.06 -15.14 14.63
C PHE A 493 18.87 -14.34 13.59
N ASN A 494 19.96 -14.91 13.08
CA ASN A 494 20.82 -14.30 12.06
C ASN A 494 20.14 -14.23 10.68
N ILE A 495 19.10 -13.39 10.61
CA ILE A 495 18.22 -13.17 9.48
C ILE A 495 18.40 -11.71 9.08
N PRO A 496 19.04 -11.41 7.94
CA PRO A 496 19.29 -10.04 7.50
C PRO A 496 18.02 -9.18 7.44
N LYS A 497 16.90 -9.77 7.02
CA LYS A 497 15.60 -9.09 6.96
C LYS A 497 15.03 -8.76 8.34
N LEU A 498 15.39 -9.50 9.39
CA LEU A 498 15.01 -9.21 10.77
C LEU A 498 15.92 -8.11 11.37
N HIS A 499 17.23 -8.21 11.12
CA HIS A 499 18.19 -7.16 11.50
C HIS A 499 17.83 -5.80 10.88
N ALA A 500 17.40 -5.79 9.62
CA ALA A 500 17.03 -4.59 8.89
C ALA A 500 15.91 -3.76 9.55
N LEU A 501 15.13 -4.33 10.48
CA LEU A 501 14.09 -3.61 11.24
C LEU A 501 14.68 -2.45 12.04
N LEU A 502 15.92 -2.58 12.52
CA LEU A 502 16.67 -1.52 13.20
C LEU A 502 16.87 -0.28 12.31
N HIS A 503 16.95 -0.47 10.99
CA HIS A 503 17.21 0.61 10.06
C HIS A 503 15.94 1.33 9.58
N TYR A 504 14.75 0.86 9.97
CA TYR A 504 13.50 1.55 9.64
C TYR A 504 13.45 2.94 10.26
N PHE A 505 13.86 3.07 11.53
CA PHE A 505 13.82 4.35 12.26
C PHE A 505 14.64 5.42 11.53
N MET A 506 15.92 5.14 11.28
CA MET A 506 16.81 6.05 10.58
C MET A 506 16.30 6.36 9.17
N SER A 507 15.81 5.37 8.42
CA SER A 507 15.27 5.62 7.08
C SER A 507 14.00 6.46 7.08
N ILE A 508 13.14 6.33 8.09
CA ILE A 508 11.95 7.18 8.24
C ILE A 508 12.36 8.63 8.53
N GLU A 509 13.31 8.83 9.44
CA GLU A 509 13.82 10.17 9.75
C GLU A 509 14.51 10.83 8.55
N LEU A 510 15.24 10.04 7.75
CA LEU A 510 15.98 10.54 6.59
C LEU A 510 15.07 10.85 5.40
N PHE A 511 14.18 9.92 5.04
CA PHE A 511 13.46 9.95 3.75
C PHE A 511 11.93 10.03 3.88
N GLY A 512 11.40 10.13 5.10
CA GLY A 512 9.97 10.03 5.37
C GLY A 512 9.49 8.58 5.48
N THR A 513 8.18 8.40 5.66
CA THR A 513 7.54 7.09 5.91
C THR A 513 7.78 6.08 4.78
N THR A 514 7.65 4.79 5.07
CA THR A 514 8.10 3.72 4.16
C THR A 514 7.31 3.62 2.85
N ASP A 515 6.12 4.19 2.79
CA ASP A 515 5.34 4.31 1.55
C ASP A 515 5.94 5.29 0.53
N ASN A 516 7.03 5.99 0.88
CA ASN A 516 7.88 6.71 -0.08
C ASN A 516 8.74 5.78 -0.97
N TYR A 517 9.02 4.55 -0.54
CA TYR A 517 10.06 3.72 -1.14
C TYR A 517 9.77 2.20 -1.04
N ASN A 518 8.49 1.81 -1.04
CA ASN A 518 8.05 0.41 -1.01
C ASN A 518 7.98 -0.20 -2.43
N THR A 519 8.42 -1.44 -2.61
CA THR A 519 8.47 -2.10 -3.94
C THR A 519 7.09 -2.51 -4.48
N GLU A 520 6.03 -2.47 -3.67
CA GLU A 520 4.67 -2.80 -4.13
C GLU A 520 4.25 -1.93 -5.34
N TYR A 521 4.71 -0.68 -5.39
CA TYR A 521 4.39 0.23 -6.49
C TYR A 521 5.10 -0.18 -7.78
N THR A 522 6.38 -0.54 -7.70
CA THR A 522 7.19 -0.97 -8.86
C THR A 522 6.74 -2.34 -9.37
N GLU A 523 6.30 -3.24 -8.48
CA GLU A 523 5.64 -4.49 -8.88
C GLU A 523 4.36 -4.24 -9.69
N ARG A 524 3.57 -3.23 -9.32
CA ARG A 524 2.38 -2.85 -10.10
C ARG A 524 2.76 -2.30 -11.47
N LEU A 525 3.88 -1.56 -11.56
CA LEU A 525 4.43 -1.03 -12.81
C LEU A 525 4.90 -2.15 -13.75
N HIS A 526 5.37 -3.29 -13.24
CA HIS A 526 5.75 -4.44 -14.08
C HIS A 526 4.62 -4.96 -14.96
N ILE A 527 3.36 -4.83 -14.51
CA ILE A 527 2.21 -5.25 -15.32
C ILE A 527 2.16 -4.42 -16.60
N ASP A 528 2.17 -3.10 -16.46
CA ASP A 528 1.93 -2.19 -17.58
C ASP A 528 3.20 -2.05 -18.44
N PHE A 529 4.36 -1.90 -17.79
CA PHE A 529 5.61 -1.59 -18.47
C PHE A 529 6.35 -2.82 -19.00
N ALA A 530 6.31 -3.97 -18.31
CA ALA A 530 7.05 -5.16 -18.75
C ALA A 530 6.14 -6.24 -19.33
N LYS A 531 5.09 -6.67 -18.60
CA LYS A 531 4.27 -7.83 -18.97
C LYS A 531 3.34 -7.52 -20.14
N ASP A 532 2.62 -6.40 -20.10
CA ASP A 532 1.72 -6.00 -21.18
C ASP A 532 2.50 -5.57 -22.42
N ALA A 533 3.63 -4.86 -22.25
CA ALA A 533 4.54 -4.54 -23.35
C ALA A 533 5.07 -5.81 -24.02
N TYR A 534 5.53 -6.81 -23.25
CA TYR A 534 5.99 -8.08 -23.79
C TYR A 534 4.87 -8.84 -24.53
N ARG A 535 3.65 -8.87 -23.97
CA ARG A 535 2.47 -9.49 -24.61
C ARG A 535 2.09 -8.85 -25.94
N ALA A 536 2.43 -7.58 -26.14
CA ALA A 536 2.16 -6.86 -27.38
C ALA A 536 3.20 -7.13 -28.49
N THR A 537 4.28 -7.88 -28.20
CA THR A 537 5.33 -8.22 -29.17
C THR A 537 5.06 -9.52 -29.91
N ASN A 538 5.81 -9.77 -30.98
CA ASN A 538 5.88 -11.08 -31.64
C ASN A 538 6.78 -12.11 -30.91
N HIS A 539 7.31 -11.75 -29.73
CA HIS A 539 8.20 -12.55 -28.88
C HIS A 539 9.60 -12.89 -29.44
N LYS A 540 10.01 -12.22 -30.53
CA LYS A 540 11.36 -12.26 -31.11
C LYS A 540 11.96 -10.85 -31.05
N ASP A 541 13.18 -10.70 -30.55
CA ASP A 541 13.83 -9.38 -30.37
C ASP A 541 12.86 -8.38 -29.74
N GLU A 542 12.36 -8.74 -28.55
CA GLU A 542 11.19 -8.10 -27.94
C GLU A 542 11.44 -6.66 -27.51
N TYR A 543 12.65 -6.29 -27.06
CA TYR A 543 12.89 -4.99 -26.45
C TYR A 543 12.62 -3.79 -27.38
N PRO A 544 13.08 -3.76 -28.65
CA PRO A 544 12.69 -2.73 -29.61
C PRO A 544 11.17 -2.56 -29.75
N GLN A 545 10.43 -3.67 -29.82
CA GLN A 545 8.97 -3.65 -29.94
C GLN A 545 8.31 -3.13 -28.67
N MET A 546 8.79 -3.57 -27.50
CA MET A 546 8.32 -3.11 -26.19
C MET A 546 8.52 -1.61 -26.03
N THR A 547 9.70 -1.09 -26.38
CA THR A 547 10.00 0.35 -26.24
C THR A 547 9.12 1.21 -27.15
N ILE A 548 8.91 0.80 -28.40
CA ILE A 548 8.03 1.51 -29.35
C ILE A 548 6.57 1.49 -28.85
N TRP A 549 6.11 0.32 -28.38
CA TRP A 549 4.75 0.18 -27.84
C TRP A 549 4.50 1.11 -26.65
N LEU A 550 5.48 1.24 -25.75
CA LEU A 550 5.41 2.14 -24.60
C LEU A 550 5.38 3.61 -25.03
N GLU A 551 6.27 4.03 -25.93
CA GLU A 551 6.29 5.41 -26.46
C GLU A 551 4.95 5.80 -27.10
N CYS A 552 4.36 4.90 -27.89
CA CYS A 552 3.06 5.11 -28.51
C CYS A 552 1.96 5.37 -27.46
N ARG A 553 1.91 4.58 -26.39
CA ARG A 553 0.92 4.73 -25.31
C ARG A 553 1.13 6.00 -24.50
N GLU A 554 2.38 6.37 -24.24
CA GLU A 554 2.72 7.62 -23.57
C GLU A 554 2.27 8.84 -24.40
N LYS A 555 2.49 8.84 -25.72
CA LYS A 555 1.99 9.89 -26.64
C LYS A 555 0.47 9.99 -26.61
N VAL A 556 -0.24 8.86 -26.68
CA VAL A 556 -1.72 8.82 -26.60
C VAL A 556 -2.23 9.33 -25.26
N SER A 557 -1.58 8.95 -24.15
CA SER A 557 -1.95 9.44 -22.83
C SER A 557 -1.74 10.95 -22.71
N HIS A 558 -0.61 11.46 -23.18
CA HIS A 558 -0.30 12.89 -23.14
C HIS A 558 -1.27 13.71 -24.01
N HIS A 559 -1.54 13.24 -25.22
CA HIS A 559 -2.51 13.89 -26.10
C HIS A 559 -3.93 13.88 -25.49
N THR A 560 -4.31 12.82 -24.76
CA THR A 560 -5.58 12.78 -24.01
C THR A 560 -5.67 13.93 -23.00
N GLN A 561 -4.58 14.19 -22.26
CA GLN A 561 -4.52 15.27 -21.27
C GLN A 561 -4.56 16.64 -21.94
N TYR A 562 -3.79 16.83 -23.01
CA TYR A 562 -3.80 18.05 -23.81
C TYR A 562 -5.21 18.38 -24.35
N VAL A 563 -5.89 17.40 -24.94
CA VAL A 563 -7.27 17.56 -25.44
C VAL A 563 -8.22 17.92 -24.29
N ALA A 564 -8.10 17.27 -23.13
CA ALA A 564 -8.93 17.59 -21.96
C ALA A 564 -8.68 19.03 -21.46
N TRP A 565 -7.41 19.48 -21.45
CA TRP A 565 -7.03 20.86 -21.14
C TRP A 565 -7.62 21.86 -22.13
N ARG A 566 -7.55 21.57 -23.43
CA ARG A 566 -8.16 22.38 -24.50
C ARG A 566 -9.68 22.50 -24.34
N LEU A 567 -10.37 21.39 -24.03
CA LEU A 567 -11.82 21.35 -23.80
C LEU A 567 -12.26 22.07 -22.52
N ALA A 568 -11.34 22.30 -21.58
CA ALA A 568 -11.59 23.08 -20.37
C ALA A 568 -11.28 24.58 -20.54
N ASP A 569 -11.20 25.07 -21.79
CA ASP A 569 -10.82 26.43 -22.16
C ASP A 569 -9.38 26.81 -21.77
N SER A 570 -8.46 25.85 -21.88
CA SER A 570 -7.02 26.07 -21.68
C SER A 570 -6.70 26.77 -20.34
N PRO A 571 -7.18 26.25 -19.20
CA PRO A 571 -7.06 26.93 -17.92
C PRO A 571 -5.56 27.08 -17.58
N LEU A 572 -5.23 28.21 -16.95
CA LEU A 572 -3.92 28.36 -16.31
C LEU A 572 -3.77 27.27 -15.23
N PRO A 573 -2.54 26.81 -14.96
CA PRO A 573 -2.29 25.92 -13.83
C PRO A 573 -2.89 26.55 -12.56
N ALA A 574 -3.88 25.91 -11.98
CA ALA A 574 -4.56 26.45 -10.80
C ALA A 574 -3.56 26.51 -9.63
N GLN A 575 -3.54 27.63 -8.89
CA GLN A 575 -2.94 27.65 -7.56
C GLN A 575 -3.75 26.69 -6.68
N ALA A 576 -3.07 25.73 -6.05
CA ALA A 576 -3.76 24.76 -5.21
C ALA A 576 -4.57 25.50 -4.13
N PRO A 577 -5.86 25.17 -3.90
CA PRO A 577 -6.47 25.50 -2.63
C PRO A 577 -5.61 24.84 -1.55
N LYS A 578 -5.14 25.63 -0.56
CA LYS A 578 -4.55 25.10 0.68
C LYS A 578 -5.47 23.99 1.15
N VAL A 579 -5.01 22.73 1.12
CA VAL A 579 -5.83 21.58 1.51
C VAL A 579 -6.32 21.87 2.93
N PRO A 580 -7.62 22.17 3.13
CA PRO A 580 -8.10 22.41 4.47
C PRO A 580 -8.00 21.07 5.21
N ILE A 581 -7.46 21.11 6.42
CA ILE A 581 -7.54 20.01 7.37
C ILE A 581 -9.04 19.82 7.69
N ARG A 582 -9.73 19.04 6.86
CA ARG A 582 -11.05 18.46 7.14
C ARG A 582 -11.05 17.74 8.50
N THR A 583 -12.15 17.66 9.22
CA THR A 583 -12.31 16.76 10.38
C THR A 583 -12.69 15.33 9.94
N ASN A 584 -12.19 14.28 10.59
CA ASN A 584 -12.39 12.85 10.24
C ASN A 584 -13.87 12.40 10.18
N THR A 585 -14.55 12.58 9.05
CA THR A 585 -15.93 12.11 8.86
C THR A 585 -15.97 10.78 8.12
N THR A 586 -16.22 9.68 8.84
CA THR A 586 -16.70 8.45 8.21
C THR A 586 -18.07 8.71 7.60
N HIS A 587 -18.19 8.57 6.29
CA HIS A 587 -19.46 8.74 5.60
C HIS A 587 -20.17 7.40 5.47
N ILE A 588 -21.39 7.32 5.99
CA ILE A 588 -22.22 6.13 5.83
C ILE A 588 -22.98 6.22 4.51
N ARG A 589 -22.81 5.22 3.66
CA ARG A 589 -23.53 5.08 2.40
C ARG A 589 -24.49 3.90 2.46
N MET A 590 -25.78 4.21 2.43
CA MET A 590 -26.85 3.22 2.36
C MET A 590 -27.32 3.04 0.91
N ALA A 591 -27.81 1.85 0.58
CA ALA A 591 -28.48 1.62 -0.70
C ALA A 591 -29.75 2.49 -0.80
N ARG A 592 -30.08 2.97 -2.01
CA ARG A 592 -31.28 3.79 -2.22
C ARG A 592 -32.56 3.01 -1.91
N HIS A 593 -32.56 1.70 -2.18
CA HIS A 593 -33.70 0.82 -1.99
C HIS A 593 -33.35 -0.33 -1.03
N PRO A 594 -34.32 -0.80 -0.21
CA PRO A 594 -34.13 -1.94 0.68
C PRO A 594 -33.84 -3.21 -0.12
N THR A 595 -33.04 -4.10 0.46
CA THR A 595 -32.77 -5.42 -0.12
C THR A 595 -34.05 -6.26 -0.18
N LEU A 596 -34.87 -6.18 0.87
CA LEU A 596 -36.19 -6.79 0.93
C LEU A 596 -37.21 -5.71 1.32
N LYS A 597 -38.24 -5.54 0.47
CA LYS A 597 -39.22 -4.45 0.64
C LYS A 597 -40.15 -4.62 1.84
N ALA A 598 -40.44 -5.87 2.22
CA ALA A 598 -41.32 -6.19 3.34
C ALA A 598 -40.87 -7.50 3.99
N VAL A 599 -40.38 -7.42 5.22
CA VAL A 599 -40.01 -8.58 6.05
C VAL A 599 -40.93 -8.64 7.26
N PRO A 600 -41.70 -9.72 7.46
CA PRO A 600 -42.56 -9.88 8.64
C PRO A 600 -41.77 -9.90 9.94
N LEU A 601 -42.34 -9.33 11.01
CA LEU A 601 -41.71 -9.33 12.34
C LEU A 601 -41.41 -10.74 12.86
N MET A 602 -42.28 -11.72 12.56
CA MET A 602 -42.03 -13.13 12.88
C MET A 602 -40.78 -13.68 12.19
N ARG A 603 -40.54 -13.27 10.94
CA ARG A 603 -39.34 -13.64 10.19
C ARG A 603 -38.09 -12.95 10.73
N MET A 604 -38.19 -11.71 11.22
CA MET A 604 -37.09 -11.04 11.92
C MET A 604 -36.68 -11.78 13.20
N ARG A 605 -37.66 -12.24 13.99
CA ARG A 605 -37.41 -13.02 15.20
C ARG A 605 -36.72 -14.35 14.90
N LYS A 606 -37.21 -15.08 13.88
CA LYS A 606 -36.72 -16.42 13.54
C LYS A 606 -35.42 -16.38 12.73
N ASP A 607 -35.43 -15.74 11.56
CA ASP A 607 -34.35 -15.87 10.57
C ASP A 607 -33.19 -14.92 10.88
N TYR A 608 -33.48 -13.74 11.43
CA TYR A 608 -32.46 -12.76 11.81
C TYR A 608 -32.06 -12.90 13.29
N GLY A 609 -32.78 -13.69 14.09
CA GLY A 609 -32.57 -13.84 15.52
C GLY A 609 -32.87 -12.58 16.35
N ALA A 610 -33.62 -11.62 15.80
CA ALA A 610 -34.02 -10.42 16.52
C ALA A 610 -35.22 -10.72 17.46
N ARG A 611 -34.99 -11.56 18.46
CA ARG A 611 -36.04 -12.10 19.36
C ARG A 611 -36.84 -11.00 20.05
N PHE A 612 -36.14 -9.99 20.58
CA PHE A 612 -36.71 -8.87 21.35
C PHE A 612 -36.90 -7.61 20.51
N PHE A 613 -37.13 -7.75 19.19
CA PHE A 613 -37.25 -6.60 18.29
C PHE A 613 -38.31 -5.60 18.74
N VAL A 614 -39.50 -6.09 19.10
CA VAL A 614 -40.66 -5.26 19.49
C VAL A 614 -40.31 -4.42 20.72
N ASP A 615 -39.82 -5.07 21.78
CA ASP A 615 -39.50 -4.39 23.04
C ASP A 615 -38.32 -3.42 22.88
N ALA A 616 -37.29 -3.82 22.10
CA ALA A 616 -36.14 -2.95 21.82
C ALA A 616 -36.55 -1.71 21.00
N PHE A 617 -37.48 -1.87 20.06
CA PHE A 617 -37.99 -0.77 19.25
C PHE A 617 -38.93 0.14 20.06
N ALA A 618 -39.79 -0.42 20.91
CA ALA A 618 -40.65 0.35 21.82
C ALA A 618 -39.83 1.24 22.76
N ARG A 619 -38.77 0.70 23.40
CA ARG A 619 -37.82 1.48 24.21
C ARG A 619 -37.15 2.59 23.42
N PHE A 620 -36.77 2.32 22.16
CA PHE A 620 -36.21 3.35 21.29
C PHE A 620 -37.20 4.48 21.01
N VAL A 621 -38.47 4.16 20.71
CA VAL A 621 -39.53 5.17 20.49
C VAL A 621 -39.72 6.03 21.75
N ALA A 622 -39.87 5.39 22.92
CA ALA A 622 -40.05 6.06 24.20
C ALA A 622 -38.88 7.01 24.52
N GLN A 623 -37.64 6.50 24.47
CA GLN A 623 -36.44 7.29 24.73
C GLN A 623 -36.23 8.42 23.71
N TYR A 624 -36.58 8.20 22.43
CA TYR A 624 -36.40 9.21 21.39
C TYR A 624 -37.40 10.37 21.54
N ASN A 625 -38.65 10.08 21.91
CA ASN A 625 -39.67 11.09 22.19
C ASN A 625 -39.42 11.82 23.53
N HIS A 626 -38.76 11.16 24.48
CA HIS A 626 -38.44 11.69 25.81
C HIS A 626 -36.97 11.48 26.20
N PRO A 627 -36.03 12.28 25.65
CA PRO A 627 -34.59 12.08 25.88
C PRO A 627 -34.14 12.18 27.33
N SER A 628 -34.90 12.86 28.19
CA SER A 628 -34.60 13.06 29.62
C SER A 628 -35.14 11.96 30.53
N PHE A 629 -35.86 10.97 30.01
CA PHE A 629 -36.38 9.88 30.83
C PHE A 629 -35.27 9.01 31.40
N THR A 630 -35.44 8.61 32.66
CA THR A 630 -34.61 7.59 33.32
C THR A 630 -34.90 6.21 32.73
N PRO A 631 -33.99 5.22 32.88
CA PRO A 631 -34.22 3.87 32.36
C PRO A 631 -35.54 3.22 32.81
N THR A 632 -35.98 3.48 34.04
CA THR A 632 -37.27 2.97 34.56
C THR A 632 -38.45 3.61 33.84
N GLN A 633 -38.44 4.95 33.68
CA GLN A 633 -39.49 5.67 32.95
C GLN A 633 -39.58 5.28 31.48
N VAL A 634 -38.44 4.93 30.86
CA VAL A 634 -38.42 4.42 29.48
C VAL A 634 -39.08 3.05 29.39
N GLU A 635 -38.88 2.18 30.38
CA GLU A 635 -39.51 0.85 30.42
C GLU A 635 -41.03 0.97 30.55
N ASP A 636 -41.49 1.82 31.49
CA ASP A 636 -42.92 2.08 31.69
C ASP A 636 -43.56 2.64 30.41
N ALA A 637 -42.96 3.68 29.82
CA ALA A 637 -43.46 4.28 28.59
C ALA A 637 -43.37 3.36 27.36
N ALA A 638 -42.44 2.39 27.34
CA ALA A 638 -42.33 1.42 26.25
C ALA A 638 -43.51 0.43 26.25
N GLY A 639 -44.12 0.16 27.40
CA GLY A 639 -45.31 -0.71 27.52
C GLY A 639 -46.52 -0.18 26.74
N ASP A 640 -46.61 1.15 26.58
CA ASP A 640 -47.72 1.82 25.90
C ASP A 640 -47.49 2.02 24.39
N VAL A 641 -46.35 1.56 23.85
CA VAL A 641 -46.02 1.75 22.42
C VAL A 641 -46.63 0.63 21.55
N PHE A 642 -47.68 0.98 20.79
CA PHE A 642 -48.30 0.09 19.82
C PHE A 642 -47.69 0.23 18.42
N LEU A 643 -47.25 -0.89 17.81
CA LEU A 643 -46.63 -0.87 16.48
C LEU A 643 -47.68 -0.85 15.35
N PRO A 644 -47.74 0.20 14.51
CA PRO A 644 -48.72 0.30 13.43
C PRO A 644 -48.29 -0.46 12.16
N PHE A 645 -47.45 -1.50 12.29
CA PHE A 645 -46.91 -2.27 11.17
C PHE A 645 -46.62 -3.73 11.56
N GLN A 646 -46.73 -4.63 10.58
CA GLN A 646 -46.38 -6.06 10.73
C GLN A 646 -45.18 -6.48 9.87
N THR A 647 -44.78 -5.62 8.92
CA THR A 647 -43.62 -5.84 8.05
C THR A 647 -42.79 -4.57 7.96
N LEU A 648 -41.49 -4.72 7.73
CA LEU A 648 -40.56 -3.61 7.55
C LEU A 648 -39.65 -3.81 6.33
N PRO A 649 -39.28 -2.74 5.63
CA PRO A 649 -38.20 -2.78 4.65
C PRO A 649 -36.84 -3.01 5.32
N VAL A 650 -36.07 -3.97 4.80
CA VAL A 650 -34.78 -4.40 5.39
C VAL A 650 -33.63 -4.24 4.39
N PHE A 651 -32.49 -3.82 4.92
CA PHE A 651 -31.21 -3.68 4.23
C PHE A 651 -30.23 -4.74 4.75
N HIS A 652 -29.46 -5.36 3.86
CA HIS A 652 -28.48 -6.39 4.24
C HIS A 652 -27.03 -5.92 4.28
N MET A 653 -26.80 -4.61 4.08
CA MET A 653 -25.46 -4.04 4.03
C MET A 653 -25.46 -2.58 4.46
N ILE A 654 -24.48 -2.20 5.26
CA ILE A 654 -24.10 -0.80 5.55
C ILE A 654 -22.70 -0.62 4.96
N LYS A 655 -22.47 0.45 4.19
CA LYS A 655 -21.14 0.81 3.69
C LYS A 655 -20.64 2.06 4.40
N PHE A 656 -19.36 2.07 4.72
CA PHE A 656 -18.63 3.20 5.27
C PHE A 656 -17.54 3.58 4.28
N THR A 657 -17.37 4.88 4.07
CA THR A 657 -16.19 5.43 3.41
C THR A 657 -15.43 6.27 4.43
N ASN A 658 -14.17 5.93 4.66
CA ASN A 658 -13.30 6.72 5.51
C ASN A 658 -12.42 7.57 4.60
N GLU A 659 -12.41 8.88 4.84
CA GLU A 659 -11.34 9.74 4.36
C GLU A 659 -10.05 9.35 5.09
N ASP A 660 -8.91 9.28 4.38
CA ASP A 660 -7.63 8.89 4.98
C ASP A 660 -7.30 9.82 6.16
N LEU A 661 -6.92 9.24 7.30
CA LEU A 661 -6.79 9.90 8.61
C LEU A 661 -5.85 11.10 8.60
N LEU A 662 -4.95 11.19 7.62
CA LEU A 662 -3.90 12.19 7.54
C LEU A 662 -4.01 13.12 6.32
N ARG A 663 -5.06 12.99 5.49
CA ARG A 663 -5.47 13.95 4.43
C ARG A 663 -4.40 14.44 3.45
N VAL A 664 -3.25 13.78 3.36
CA VAL A 664 -2.31 14.02 2.28
C VAL A 664 -2.87 13.26 1.07
N GLY A 665 -3.48 13.98 0.11
CA GLY A 665 -3.89 13.46 -1.22
C GLY A 665 -5.34 13.00 -1.45
N SER A 666 -5.86 13.25 -2.66
CA SER A 666 -7.29 13.17 -3.02
C SER A 666 -7.89 11.79 -3.38
N ALA A 667 -7.22 10.65 -3.15
CA ALA A 667 -7.88 9.37 -3.42
C ALA A 667 -7.20 8.18 -2.75
N VAL A 668 -7.70 7.76 -1.59
CA VAL A 668 -8.02 6.36 -1.24
C VAL A 668 -9.15 6.41 -0.22
N GLU A 669 -10.40 6.27 -0.65
CA GLU A 669 -11.51 5.99 0.29
C GLU A 669 -11.32 4.56 0.80
N THR A 670 -11.06 4.39 2.11
CA THR A 670 -11.12 3.04 2.69
C THR A 670 -12.60 2.66 2.80
N LEU A 671 -13.03 1.71 1.96
CA LEU A 671 -14.40 1.22 1.96
C LEU A 671 -14.54 0.08 2.98
N ASP A 672 -15.27 0.31 4.07
CA ASP A 672 -15.68 -0.73 5.02
C ASP A 672 -17.15 -1.11 4.81
N ALA A 673 -17.54 -2.34 5.13
CA ALA A 673 -18.91 -2.82 4.91
C ALA A 673 -19.35 -3.86 5.93
N VAL A 674 -20.50 -3.59 6.55
CA VAL A 674 -21.15 -4.48 7.54
C VAL A 674 -22.26 -5.26 6.85
N HIS A 675 -22.20 -6.58 6.92
CA HIS A 675 -23.22 -7.47 6.35
C HIS A 675 -24.20 -7.95 7.41
N VAL A 676 -25.49 -7.95 7.05
CA VAL A 676 -26.59 -8.25 7.95
C VAL A 676 -27.62 -9.09 7.20
N ARG A 677 -27.36 -10.39 7.03
CA ARG A 677 -28.22 -11.27 6.23
C ARG A 677 -28.47 -12.63 6.90
N PRO A 678 -29.70 -13.15 6.83
CA PRO A 678 -30.02 -14.50 7.27
C PRO A 678 -29.47 -15.53 6.29
N ALA A 679 -29.54 -16.80 6.68
CA ALA A 679 -29.19 -17.92 5.80
C ALA A 679 -30.12 -17.94 4.56
N LYS A 680 -29.57 -18.35 3.42
CA LYS A 680 -30.33 -18.47 2.16
C LYS A 680 -29.73 -19.54 1.27
N SER A 681 -30.46 -19.94 0.23
CA SER A 681 -29.90 -20.77 -0.84
C SER A 681 -29.37 -19.88 -1.97
N ASP A 682 -28.25 -20.26 -2.57
CA ASP A 682 -27.76 -19.64 -3.80
C ASP A 682 -28.59 -20.09 -5.02
N PRO A 683 -28.41 -19.50 -6.22
CA PRO A 683 -29.16 -19.90 -7.42
C PRO A 683 -28.96 -21.37 -7.84
N ARG A 684 -27.96 -22.07 -7.29
CA ARG A 684 -27.68 -23.49 -7.52
C ARG A 684 -28.20 -24.37 -6.38
N GLY A 685 -29.02 -23.82 -5.48
CA GLY A 685 -29.60 -24.53 -4.34
C GLY A 685 -28.64 -24.80 -3.18
N ARG A 686 -27.40 -24.29 -3.22
CA ARG A 686 -26.42 -24.53 -2.14
C ARG A 686 -26.71 -23.63 -0.95
N PRO A 687 -26.61 -24.13 0.29
CA PRO A 687 -26.84 -23.33 1.48
C PRO A 687 -25.73 -22.29 1.65
N VAL A 688 -26.12 -21.04 1.82
CA VAL A 688 -25.28 -19.91 2.21
C VAL A 688 -25.59 -19.59 3.67
N PRO A 689 -24.62 -19.76 4.59
CA PRO A 689 -24.83 -19.46 6.00
C PRO A 689 -25.25 -18.00 6.25
N ALA A 690 -25.93 -17.78 7.37
CA ALA A 690 -26.23 -16.45 7.85
C ALA A 690 -24.93 -15.67 8.13
N ARG A 691 -24.98 -14.35 7.99
CA ARG A 691 -23.86 -13.46 8.28
C ARG A 691 -24.35 -12.19 8.95
N PHE A 692 -23.95 -12.01 10.20
CA PHE A 692 -24.28 -10.86 11.04
C PHE A 692 -22.98 -10.30 11.61
N ASP A 693 -22.45 -9.28 10.94
CA ASP A 693 -21.15 -8.70 11.26
C ASP A 693 -21.22 -7.88 12.58
N THR A 694 -20.09 -7.83 13.28
CA THR A 694 -19.90 -7.02 14.48
C THR A 694 -19.38 -5.62 14.15
N VAL A 695 -19.79 -4.64 14.94
CA VAL A 695 -19.55 -3.21 14.72
C VAL A 695 -19.12 -2.50 16.00
N LEU A 696 -18.42 -1.38 15.83
CA LEU A 696 -18.09 -0.44 16.89
C LEU A 696 -19.11 0.71 16.89
N VAL A 697 -19.81 0.89 18.01
CA VAL A 697 -20.89 1.88 18.16
C VAL A 697 -20.43 3.01 19.10
N ASN A 698 -20.62 4.26 18.68
CA ASN A 698 -20.36 5.43 19.51
C ASN A 698 -21.56 5.68 20.43
N LEU A 699 -21.34 5.66 21.75
CA LEU A 699 -22.38 5.90 22.75
C LEU A 699 -22.60 7.40 23.06
N GLY A 700 -21.95 8.29 22.31
CA GLY A 700 -22.10 9.75 22.40
C GLY A 700 -20.86 10.48 22.91
N SER A 701 -19.92 9.77 23.55
CA SER A 701 -18.68 10.33 24.10
C SER A 701 -17.41 9.83 23.43
N GLY A 702 -17.54 9.07 22.32
CA GLY A 702 -16.41 8.54 21.57
C GLY A 702 -15.53 9.64 20.97
N LYS A 703 -14.22 9.53 21.17
CA LYS A 703 -13.19 10.40 20.57
C LYS A 703 -12.69 9.84 19.22
N GLU A 704 -11.88 10.59 18.50
CA GLU A 704 -11.28 10.10 17.24
C GLU A 704 -10.29 8.94 17.45
N LEU A 705 -9.57 8.97 18.57
CA LEU A 705 -8.59 7.96 18.97
C LEU A 705 -9.04 7.25 20.26
N GLY A 706 -8.74 5.96 20.32
CA GLY A 706 -9.05 5.09 21.44
C GLY A 706 -10.48 4.54 21.42
N LEU A 707 -10.75 3.67 22.39
CA LEU A 707 -12.03 2.94 22.52
C LEU A 707 -12.96 3.53 23.59
N THR A 708 -12.55 4.59 24.28
CA THR A 708 -13.37 5.27 25.29
C THR A 708 -14.63 5.84 24.65
N GLY A 709 -15.80 5.57 25.24
CA GLY A 709 -17.10 5.99 24.70
C GLY A 709 -17.66 5.10 23.58
N TYR A 710 -16.93 4.05 23.19
CA TYR A 710 -17.39 3.06 22.23
C TYR A 710 -17.80 1.74 22.87
N ARG A 711 -18.63 0.97 22.16
CA ARG A 711 -19.04 -0.38 22.55
C ARG A 711 -19.23 -1.27 21.33
N VAL A 712 -18.88 -2.55 21.45
CA VAL A 712 -19.09 -3.54 20.38
C VAL A 712 -20.53 -4.03 20.39
N ALA A 713 -21.12 -4.17 19.19
CA ALA A 713 -22.42 -4.77 18.99
C ALA A 713 -22.43 -5.69 17.76
N GLN A 714 -23.29 -6.72 17.74
CA GLN A 714 -23.59 -7.49 16.54
C GLN A 714 -24.86 -6.94 15.88
N VAL A 715 -24.81 -6.61 14.60
CA VAL A 715 -25.99 -6.10 13.89
C VAL A 715 -26.83 -7.27 13.37
N ARG A 716 -28.09 -7.37 13.81
CA ARG A 716 -29.00 -8.44 13.36
C ARG A 716 -29.96 -7.98 12.28
N VAL A 717 -30.45 -6.74 12.31
CA VAL A 717 -31.39 -6.20 11.31
C VAL A 717 -31.09 -4.73 11.04
N VAL A 718 -31.12 -4.30 9.78
CA VAL A 718 -31.08 -2.87 9.39
C VAL A 718 -32.36 -2.54 8.63
N PHE A 719 -33.07 -1.50 9.01
CA PHE A 719 -34.40 -1.21 8.48
C PHE A 719 -34.71 0.29 8.42
N THR A 720 -35.79 0.61 7.72
CA THR A 720 -36.39 1.95 7.65
C THR A 720 -37.85 1.87 8.08
N LEU A 721 -38.40 2.95 8.59
CA LEU A 721 -39.81 2.99 9.00
C LEU A 721 -40.73 3.47 7.86
N PRO A 722 -41.92 2.86 7.68
CA PRO A 722 -42.94 3.40 6.79
C PRO A 722 -43.40 4.80 7.22
N PRO A 723 -43.77 5.71 6.30
CA PRO A 723 -44.22 7.06 6.64
C PRO A 723 -45.37 7.12 7.64
N ARG A 724 -46.34 6.19 7.54
CA ARG A 724 -47.46 6.06 8.49
C ARG A 724 -46.98 5.74 9.92
N ALA A 725 -45.97 4.89 10.04
CA ALA A 725 -45.40 4.53 11.34
C ALA A 725 -44.61 5.70 11.94
N ILE A 726 -43.92 6.49 11.11
CA ILE A 726 -43.23 7.70 11.56
C ILE A 726 -44.22 8.72 12.12
N ALA A 727 -45.31 8.99 11.38
CA ALA A 727 -46.34 9.93 11.80
C ALA A 727 -47.02 9.53 13.12
N ALA A 728 -47.27 8.22 13.32
CA ALA A 728 -47.93 7.72 14.51
C ALA A 728 -47.00 7.67 15.75
N LEU A 729 -45.75 7.24 15.58
CA LEU A 729 -44.84 6.94 16.70
C LEU A 729 -43.91 8.10 17.07
N PHE A 730 -43.69 9.06 16.17
CA PHE A 730 -42.72 10.14 16.35
C PHE A 730 -43.33 11.52 16.07
N PRO A 731 -44.34 11.95 16.86
CA PRO A 731 -45.10 13.17 16.58
C PRO A 731 -44.30 14.47 16.76
N ARG A 732 -43.23 14.45 17.56
CA ARG A 732 -42.46 15.66 17.96
C ARG A 732 -41.17 15.85 17.16
N ARG A 733 -40.53 14.77 16.73
CA ARG A 733 -39.22 14.80 16.09
C ARG A 733 -39.08 13.66 15.09
N GLN A 734 -38.66 13.97 13.87
CA GLN A 734 -38.47 12.95 12.85
C GLN A 734 -37.32 12.00 13.24
N PRO A 735 -37.55 10.66 13.24
CA PRO A 735 -36.51 9.71 13.59
C PRO A 735 -35.45 9.60 12.48
N PRO A 736 -34.26 9.07 12.80
CA PRO A 736 -33.24 8.77 11.79
C PRO A 736 -33.78 7.84 10.71
N LYS A 737 -33.41 8.11 9.46
CA LYS A 737 -33.91 7.36 8.30
C LYS A 737 -33.63 5.86 8.40
N HIS A 738 -32.42 5.48 8.80
CA HIS A 738 -32.01 4.07 8.92
C HIS A 738 -31.73 3.73 10.37
N LEU A 739 -32.34 2.64 10.83
CA LEU A 739 -32.20 2.09 12.18
C LEU A 739 -31.61 0.68 12.10
N ALA A 740 -30.92 0.27 13.16
CA ALA A 740 -30.34 -1.05 13.30
C ALA A 740 -30.77 -1.69 14.62
N TYR A 741 -31.25 -2.93 14.58
CA TYR A 741 -31.36 -3.77 15.77
C TYR A 741 -30.01 -4.45 16.00
N VAL A 742 -29.47 -4.27 17.20
CA VAL A 742 -28.16 -4.77 17.59
C VAL A 742 -28.21 -5.56 18.89
N GLU A 743 -27.33 -6.54 19.02
CA GLU A 743 -27.06 -7.25 20.28
C GLU A 743 -25.73 -6.80 20.86
N TRP A 744 -25.72 -6.43 22.13
CA TRP A 744 -24.55 -5.80 22.76
C TRP A 744 -23.54 -6.81 23.29
N PHE A 745 -22.26 -6.45 23.15
CA PHE A 745 -21.17 -7.02 23.95
C PHE A 745 -20.93 -6.17 25.20
N THR A 746 -20.20 -6.69 26.18
CA THR A 746 -19.82 -5.96 27.39
C THR A 746 -19.03 -4.70 27.05
N PRO A 747 -19.10 -3.64 27.89
CA PRO A 747 -18.19 -2.50 27.79
C PRO A 747 -16.72 -2.95 27.84
N PHE A 748 -15.82 -2.13 27.31
CA PHE A 748 -14.39 -2.39 27.40
C PHE A 748 -13.91 -2.30 28.85
N SER A 749 -13.03 -3.23 29.22
CA SER A 749 -12.31 -3.18 30.51
C SER A 749 -11.42 -1.94 30.56
N ARG A 750 -11.18 -1.41 31.77
CA ARG A 750 -10.18 -0.34 31.98
C ARG A 750 -8.76 -0.80 31.61
N SER A 751 -8.48 -2.08 31.79
CA SER A 751 -7.18 -2.70 31.47
C SER A 751 -7.33 -3.81 30.43
N PRO A 752 -6.65 -3.72 29.27
CA PRO A 752 -6.54 -4.82 28.30
C PRO A 752 -5.85 -6.06 28.87
N GLU A 753 -5.91 -7.19 28.16
CA GLU A 753 -5.15 -8.39 28.53
C GLU A 753 -3.63 -8.12 28.41
N PRO A 754 -2.81 -8.42 29.43
CA PRO A 754 -1.46 -7.88 29.56
C PRO A 754 -0.48 -8.35 28.46
N ASN A 755 -0.64 -9.55 27.91
CA ASN A 755 0.32 -10.10 26.94
C ASN A 755 0.00 -9.69 25.51
N SER A 756 -1.26 -9.83 25.11
CA SER A 756 -1.76 -9.51 23.77
C SER A 756 -2.11 -8.02 23.61
N ARG A 757 -2.30 -7.31 24.72
CA ARG A 757 -2.80 -5.93 24.82
C ARG A 757 -4.18 -5.76 24.17
N LEU A 758 -4.95 -6.84 24.04
CA LEU A 758 -6.28 -6.81 23.42
C LEU A 758 -7.40 -6.58 24.44
N ASN A 759 -8.43 -5.86 24.01
CA ASN A 759 -9.63 -5.64 24.81
C ASN A 759 -10.54 -6.87 24.75
N LYS A 760 -10.85 -7.42 25.93
CA LYS A 760 -11.74 -8.55 26.10
C LYS A 760 -13.19 -8.08 26.13
N VAL A 761 -14.07 -8.76 25.40
CA VAL A 761 -15.51 -8.54 25.39
C VAL A 761 -16.28 -9.87 25.47
N SER A 762 -17.51 -9.84 25.98
CA SER A 762 -18.40 -11.00 26.05
C SER A 762 -19.82 -10.57 25.73
N ARG A 763 -20.74 -11.49 25.42
CA ARG A 763 -22.15 -11.11 25.21
C ARG A 763 -22.72 -10.49 26.48
N SER A 764 -23.38 -9.34 26.34
CA SER A 764 -24.14 -8.76 27.46
C SER A 764 -25.45 -9.49 27.60
N VAL A 765 -25.71 -10.04 28.79
CA VAL A 765 -26.92 -10.79 29.10
C VAL A 765 -27.65 -10.17 30.29
N ARG A 766 -28.98 -10.18 30.26
CA ARG A 766 -29.87 -9.78 31.36
C ARG A 766 -30.93 -10.89 31.48
N ASN A 767 -31.07 -11.48 32.67
CA ASN A 767 -31.99 -12.62 32.90
C ASN A 767 -31.79 -13.78 31.89
N SER A 768 -30.54 -14.13 31.59
CA SER A 768 -30.15 -15.14 30.59
C SER A 768 -30.45 -14.81 29.13
N ASP A 769 -31.04 -13.64 28.85
CA ASP A 769 -31.32 -13.15 27.50
C ASP A 769 -30.28 -12.13 27.02
N ARG A 770 -30.00 -12.12 25.72
CA ARG A 770 -29.04 -11.18 25.12
C ARG A 770 -29.61 -9.75 25.16
N LEU A 771 -28.83 -8.83 25.71
CA LEU A 771 -29.18 -7.41 25.72
C LEU A 771 -29.18 -6.87 24.28
N ALA A 772 -30.35 -6.39 23.85
CA ALA A 772 -30.53 -5.84 22.52
C ALA A 772 -31.11 -4.42 22.55
N SER A 773 -30.85 -3.66 21.50
CA SER A 773 -31.39 -2.31 21.34
C SER A 773 -31.58 -1.96 19.88
N VAL A 774 -32.48 -1.02 19.61
CA VAL A 774 -32.53 -0.33 18.31
C VAL A 774 -31.72 0.96 18.41
N ILE A 775 -30.79 1.14 17.48
CA ILE A 775 -29.94 2.33 17.39
C ILE A 775 -30.04 2.98 16.01
N PRO A 776 -29.80 4.30 15.88
CA PRO A 776 -29.54 4.93 14.60
C PRO A 776 -28.31 4.32 13.94
N VAL A 777 -28.37 4.03 12.64
CA VAL A 777 -27.19 3.53 11.88
C VAL A 777 -26.03 4.53 11.96
N LEU A 778 -26.31 5.83 12.08
CA LEU A 778 -25.31 6.90 12.24
C LEU A 778 -24.45 6.77 13.51
N GLN A 779 -24.88 6.00 14.52
CA GLN A 779 -24.05 5.72 15.70
C GLN A 779 -22.98 4.66 15.43
N ILE A 780 -23.12 3.87 14.35
CA ILE A 780 -22.15 2.86 13.97
C ILE A 780 -20.97 3.57 13.31
N ARG A 781 -19.78 3.44 13.89
CA ARG A 781 -18.56 4.06 13.35
C ARG A 781 -17.94 3.21 12.25
N ARG A 782 -17.89 1.89 12.45
CA ARG A 782 -17.25 0.92 11.55
C ARG A 782 -17.56 -0.52 11.92
N SER A 783 -17.19 -1.47 11.06
CA SER A 783 -17.08 -2.88 11.41
C SER A 783 -15.92 -3.14 12.37
N VAL A 784 -16.02 -4.21 13.18
CA VAL A 784 -14.97 -4.64 14.11
C VAL A 784 -14.87 -6.16 14.17
N HIS A 785 -13.72 -6.73 13.81
CA HIS A 785 -13.50 -8.17 13.90
C HIS A 785 -13.19 -8.61 15.33
N LEU A 786 -13.57 -9.84 15.67
CA LEU A 786 -13.41 -10.43 17.00
C LEU A 786 -12.65 -11.75 16.90
N TYR A 787 -11.62 -11.92 17.73
CA TYR A 787 -10.99 -13.22 17.95
C TYR A 787 -11.74 -13.99 19.04
N PRO A 788 -12.26 -15.18 18.77
CA PRO A 788 -12.85 -15.99 19.83
C PRO A 788 -11.77 -16.47 20.79
N LYS A 789 -12.12 -16.58 22.08
CA LYS A 789 -11.26 -17.24 23.06
C LYS A 789 -11.36 -18.76 22.84
N TRP A 790 -10.29 -19.42 22.43
CA TRP A 790 -10.32 -20.81 21.98
C TRP A 790 -10.33 -21.82 23.12
N GLY A 791 -9.67 -21.49 24.24
CA GLY A 791 -9.23 -22.51 25.20
C GLY A 791 -8.01 -23.30 24.69
N PRO A 792 -7.68 -24.45 25.32
CA PRO A 792 -6.48 -25.23 24.98
C PRO A 792 -6.46 -25.72 23.53
N SER A 793 -7.61 -26.16 23.02
CA SER A 793 -7.83 -26.62 21.66
C SER A 793 -9.14 -26.07 21.15
N VAL A 794 -9.21 -25.72 19.87
CA VAL A 794 -10.43 -25.19 19.29
C VAL A 794 -11.58 -26.22 19.31
N PRO A 795 -12.79 -25.85 19.80
CA PRO A 795 -13.95 -26.74 19.80
C PRO A 795 -14.34 -27.19 18.38
N ARG A 796 -14.66 -28.48 18.23
CA ARG A 796 -14.89 -29.10 16.91
C ARG A 796 -16.21 -28.66 16.27
N ASP A 797 -17.21 -28.42 17.10
CA ASP A 797 -18.56 -27.96 16.80
C ASP A 797 -18.62 -26.52 16.29
N TRP A 798 -17.62 -25.69 16.63
CA TRP A 798 -17.56 -24.32 16.15
C TRP A 798 -17.31 -24.26 14.64
N SER A 799 -17.99 -23.33 14.00
CA SER A 799 -17.79 -22.98 12.59
C SER A 799 -17.65 -21.47 12.43
N SER A 800 -17.08 -21.01 11.31
CA SER A 800 -17.00 -19.57 11.01
C SER A 800 -18.36 -18.86 11.09
N SER A 801 -19.45 -19.55 10.76
CA SER A 801 -20.82 -19.01 10.81
C SER A 801 -21.48 -19.01 12.19
N THR A 802 -21.03 -19.86 13.12
CA THR A 802 -21.68 -20.06 14.43
C THR A 802 -20.84 -19.54 15.60
N VAL A 803 -19.54 -19.33 15.40
CA VAL A 803 -18.59 -18.94 16.47
C VAL A 803 -18.99 -17.67 17.24
N LEU A 804 -19.67 -16.70 16.61
CA LEU A 804 -20.15 -15.49 17.30
C LEU A 804 -21.30 -15.78 18.29
N ASP A 805 -22.00 -16.90 18.09
CA ASP A 805 -23.08 -17.38 18.94
C ASP A 805 -22.59 -18.42 19.97
N ASP A 806 -21.63 -19.27 19.59
CA ASP A 806 -21.13 -20.37 20.41
C ASP A 806 -20.04 -19.94 21.43
N ALA A 807 -19.16 -19.01 21.04
CA ALA A 807 -18.08 -18.56 21.90
C ALA A 807 -18.58 -17.52 22.93
N VAL A 808 -18.14 -17.68 24.18
CA VAL A 808 -18.56 -16.81 25.30
C VAL A 808 -17.77 -15.50 25.34
N VAL A 809 -16.48 -15.59 25.03
CA VAL A 809 -15.50 -14.51 25.19
C VAL A 809 -14.79 -14.26 23.88
N PHE A 810 -14.53 -12.99 23.59
CA PHE A 810 -13.77 -12.55 22.43
C PHE A 810 -12.74 -11.48 22.79
N TYR A 811 -11.73 -11.34 21.94
CA TYR A 811 -10.79 -10.22 21.95
C TYR A 811 -11.03 -9.35 20.71
N VAL A 812 -11.04 -8.03 20.88
CA VAL A 812 -11.18 -7.10 19.75
C VAL A 812 -9.92 -7.13 18.90
N ASN A 813 -10.08 -7.28 17.59
CA ASN A 813 -8.97 -7.30 16.64
C ASN A 813 -8.66 -5.89 16.11
N PRO A 814 -7.50 -5.28 16.45
CA PRO A 814 -7.07 -4.01 15.87
C PRO A 814 -6.37 -4.19 14.51
N PHE A 815 -5.98 -5.41 14.15
CA PHE A 815 -5.16 -5.72 12.97
C PHE A 815 -5.97 -5.94 11.68
N VAL A 816 -7.23 -5.52 11.60
CA VAL A 816 -8.02 -5.69 10.36
C VAL A 816 -7.44 -4.83 9.23
N ASP A 817 -7.09 -3.60 9.53
CA ASP A 817 -6.58 -2.60 8.60
C ASP A 817 -5.84 -1.49 9.37
N ARG A 818 -5.09 -0.66 8.66
CA ARG A 818 -4.31 0.44 9.24
C ARG A 818 -5.17 1.40 10.06
N HIS A 819 -6.35 1.76 9.56
CA HIS A 819 -7.27 2.67 10.26
C HIS A 819 -7.79 2.02 11.56
N SER A 820 -8.06 0.71 11.57
CA SER A 820 -8.40 -0.06 12.79
C SER A 820 -7.30 0.02 13.83
N TYR A 821 -6.07 -0.16 13.40
CA TYR A 821 -4.94 -0.12 14.31
C TYR A 821 -4.75 1.27 14.92
N ILE A 822 -4.68 2.33 14.09
CA ILE A 822 -4.51 3.73 14.55
C ILE A 822 -5.67 4.18 15.45
N THR A 823 -6.91 3.83 15.11
CA THR A 823 -8.06 4.29 15.92
C THR A 823 -8.19 3.58 17.25
N GLN A 824 -7.69 2.35 17.37
CA GLN A 824 -7.85 1.55 18.59
C GLN A 824 -6.62 1.56 19.48
N PHE A 825 -5.45 1.93 18.96
CA PHE A 825 -4.18 1.77 19.63
C PHE A 825 -3.30 3.00 19.51
#